data_AF-A0AAN0M653-F1
#
_entry.id   AF-A0AAN0M653-F1
#
_cell.length_a   1.000
_cell.length_b   1.000
_cell.length_c   1.000
_cell.angle_alpha   90.00
_cell.angle_beta   90.00
_cell.angle_gamma   90.00
#
_symmetry.space_group_name_H-M   'P 1'
#
loop_
_entity.id
_entity.type
_entity.pdbx_description
1 polymer ?
#
loop_
_entity_poly.entity_id
_entity_poly.type
_entity_poly.pdbx_seq_one_letter_code
_entity_poly.pdbx_strand_id
1 'polypeptide(L)'
;MLRMLSLALSLWFFLPVSAHAQNLQDILQTHQSEVLSPGRQSVGIVLDDLVASGLPQALPFLEAWRDREIVQRDSDGLFFRAIEVDDAITLQDLDTGTTTTVANDDDLTEARPNGGVRRAIGDALVQFQLSDPDIMRRQAAVDAIARSMDASQLGPLEASIADEPDPTLKETKERLAGMLAVLFGDTQEVRIAAIAGMADDLSVDVRAVLNTVLSTEPQVANTLPEDANIAQVLTVGNDVTDTEAYAQLIAADLAPPIVTNAQIREALVANIAGDIVGGVAVSDLNTDAARAAAYDALAAEGLVAPRVTPEEQEAAIAAHVFYLQYDEPDPVITDAAAKSLAAIETKVAFSQSVDLGLDALSLASIYFLAAIGLAITFGVMGVINMAHGEFIMMGAYTGFVVQQFVPDYTLSIIIALPLAFAITFGAGVAMERLVIRHLYHRPLETLLATFGISIALQQLAKNIFGTQARPLTSPEWLSGALVINDVIAISYIRIAIFVLALMFLGLILFVLKRTRLGLEVRAVTQNPGMAASMGINPDKINMLTFGLGSGIAGIAGVAIGLYAKVTSEMGADYIVQSFMTVVVGGVGNVWGTLAGASLIGFLQKGIEWLNPSNTLAAQTYMILFIILFIQFRPKGIVALKGRAAAD
;
A
#
# COMPACT_ATOMS: atom_id res chain seq x y z
N MET A 1 13.21 -40.35 77.41
CA MET A 1 11.93 -40.60 76.72
C MET A 1 11.17 -39.33 76.31
N LEU A 2 11.12 -38.27 77.13
CA LEU A 2 10.40 -37.03 76.77
C LEU A 2 10.95 -36.26 75.54
N ARG A 3 12.27 -36.31 75.28
CA ARG A 3 12.90 -35.60 74.14
C ARG A 3 12.67 -36.25 72.77
N MET A 4 12.39 -37.56 72.72
CA MET A 4 12.05 -38.24 71.46
C MET A 4 10.57 -38.07 71.09
N LEU A 5 9.69 -37.95 72.08
CA LEU A 5 8.28 -37.64 71.82
C LEU A 5 8.09 -36.20 71.31
N SER A 6 8.86 -35.24 71.82
CA SER A 6 8.80 -33.85 71.34
C SER A 6 9.32 -33.67 69.92
N LEU A 7 10.31 -34.48 69.49
CA LEU A 7 10.83 -34.42 68.11
C LEU A 7 9.87 -35.07 67.11
N ALA A 8 9.17 -36.15 67.51
CA ALA A 8 8.15 -36.78 66.69
C ALA A 8 6.89 -35.90 66.55
N LEU A 9 6.52 -35.16 67.60
CA LEU A 9 5.36 -34.25 67.55
C LEU A 9 5.65 -32.97 66.73
N SER A 10 6.90 -32.51 66.67
CA SER A 10 7.29 -31.38 65.82
C SER A 10 7.40 -31.74 64.33
N LEU A 11 7.68 -33.01 63.99
CA LEU A 11 7.70 -33.48 62.59
C LEU A 11 6.30 -33.70 62.00
N TRP A 12 5.26 -33.82 62.82
CA TRP A 12 3.89 -33.98 62.34
C TRP A 12 3.23 -32.65 61.92
N PHE A 13 3.72 -31.51 62.43
CA PHE A 13 3.27 -30.17 62.01
C PHE A 13 3.98 -29.62 60.77
N PHE A 14 4.97 -30.34 60.23
CA PHE A 14 5.70 -30.01 58.99
C PHE A 14 5.47 -31.04 57.87
N LEU A 15 4.36 -31.79 57.93
CA LEU A 15 3.88 -32.45 56.73
C LEU A 15 3.26 -31.37 55.84
N PRO A 16 3.78 -31.12 54.62
CA PRO A 16 3.10 -30.26 53.68
C PRO A 16 1.72 -30.88 53.47
N VAL A 17 0.68 -30.07 53.67
CA VAL A 17 -0.63 -30.40 53.12
C VAL A 17 -0.38 -30.63 51.64
N SER A 18 -0.59 -31.86 51.16
CA SER A 18 -0.58 -32.16 49.74
C SER A 18 -1.69 -31.31 49.12
N ALA A 19 -1.34 -30.13 48.63
CA ALA A 19 -2.14 -29.44 47.65
C ALA A 19 -2.32 -30.44 46.51
N HIS A 20 -3.53 -30.96 46.34
CA HIS A 20 -3.87 -31.72 45.15
C HIS A 20 -3.61 -30.75 43.98
N ALA A 21 -2.62 -31.04 43.16
CA ALA A 21 -2.50 -30.37 41.87
C ALA A 21 -3.79 -30.72 41.12
N GLN A 22 -4.67 -29.73 40.94
CA GLN A 22 -5.86 -29.91 40.10
C GLN A 22 -5.36 -30.27 38.71
N ASN A 23 -5.74 -31.45 38.23
CA ASN A 23 -5.51 -31.84 36.85
C ASN A 23 -6.65 -31.30 35.99
N LEU A 24 -6.48 -31.23 34.67
CA LEU A 24 -7.50 -30.70 33.78
C LEU A 24 -8.82 -31.46 33.95
N GLN A 25 -8.72 -32.77 34.14
CA GLN A 25 -9.87 -33.62 34.33
C GLN A 25 -10.71 -33.24 35.56
N ASP A 26 -10.10 -32.80 36.66
CA ASP A 26 -10.84 -32.41 37.87
C ASP A 26 -11.73 -31.19 37.61
N ILE A 27 -11.25 -30.25 36.78
CA ILE A 27 -12.00 -29.07 36.35
C ILE A 27 -13.13 -29.48 35.41
N LEU A 28 -12.86 -30.38 34.45
CA LEU A 28 -13.86 -30.87 33.50
C LEU A 28 -14.97 -31.69 34.19
N GLN A 29 -14.63 -32.47 35.23
CA GLN A 29 -15.62 -33.19 36.04
C GLN A 29 -16.51 -32.23 36.85
N THR A 30 -15.95 -31.12 37.34
CA THR A 30 -16.72 -30.10 38.07
C THR A 30 -17.77 -29.44 37.17
N HIS A 31 -17.48 -29.33 35.87
CA HIS A 31 -18.32 -28.70 34.85
C HIS A 31 -18.87 -29.69 33.81
N GLN A 32 -19.09 -30.95 34.21
CA GLN A 32 -19.41 -32.05 33.28
C GLN A 32 -20.63 -31.74 32.39
N SER A 33 -21.70 -31.22 32.99
CA SER A 33 -22.95 -30.88 32.28
C SER A 33 -22.73 -29.76 31.25
N GLU A 34 -21.91 -28.78 31.62
CA GLU A 34 -21.60 -27.60 30.84
C GLU A 34 -20.66 -27.94 29.67
N VAL A 35 -19.77 -28.92 29.82
CA VAL A 35 -18.87 -29.38 28.75
C VAL A 35 -19.62 -30.19 27.69
N LEU A 36 -20.51 -31.09 28.12
CA LEU A 36 -21.29 -31.95 27.20
C LEU A 36 -22.39 -31.19 26.44
N SER A 37 -23.15 -30.35 27.14
CA SER A 37 -24.28 -29.60 26.57
C SER A 37 -24.17 -28.10 26.90
N PRO A 38 -23.18 -27.41 26.30
CA PRO A 38 -22.89 -26.02 26.65
C PRO A 38 -24.00 -25.06 26.23
N GLY A 39 -24.48 -24.27 27.19
CA GLY A 39 -25.31 -23.08 26.96
C GLY A 39 -24.45 -21.82 26.89
N ARG A 40 -24.91 -20.77 26.19
CA ARG A 40 -24.14 -19.52 26.04
C ARG A 40 -23.73 -18.86 27.37
N GLN A 41 -24.55 -19.04 28.41
CA GLN A 41 -24.28 -18.48 29.76
C GLN A 41 -23.45 -19.41 30.63
N SER A 42 -23.56 -20.74 30.46
CA SER A 42 -22.86 -21.72 31.29
C SER A 42 -21.42 -21.95 30.85
N VAL A 43 -21.13 -21.76 29.55
CA VAL A 43 -19.77 -21.91 29.01
C VAL A 43 -18.79 -20.88 29.54
N GLY A 44 -19.24 -19.67 29.88
CA GLY A 44 -18.36 -18.63 30.43
C GLY A 44 -17.67 -19.07 31.72
N ILE A 45 -18.40 -19.73 32.63
CA ILE A 45 -17.87 -20.20 33.91
C ILE A 45 -16.78 -21.25 33.69
N VAL A 46 -16.99 -22.19 32.76
CA VAL A 46 -16.01 -23.23 32.43
C VAL A 46 -14.75 -22.60 31.82
N LEU A 47 -14.92 -21.62 30.94
CA LEU A 47 -13.80 -20.91 30.31
C LEU A 47 -13.01 -20.11 31.35
N ASP A 48 -13.68 -19.40 32.25
CA ASP A 48 -13.02 -18.62 33.31
C ASP A 48 -12.19 -19.52 34.24
N ASP A 49 -12.74 -20.67 34.65
CA ASP A 49 -12.02 -21.63 35.50
C ASP A 49 -10.83 -22.29 34.76
N LEU A 50 -10.99 -22.59 33.45
CA LEU A 50 -9.89 -23.10 32.63
C LEU A 50 -8.78 -22.06 32.44
N VAL A 51 -9.14 -20.80 32.20
CA VAL A 51 -8.20 -19.67 32.12
C VAL A 51 -7.48 -19.45 33.44
N ALA A 52 -8.22 -19.43 34.56
CA ALA A 52 -7.67 -19.25 35.89
C ALA A 52 -6.74 -20.39 36.34
N SER A 53 -6.95 -21.60 35.80
CA SER A 53 -6.14 -22.78 36.14
C SER A 53 -4.68 -22.67 35.69
N GLY A 54 -4.40 -21.94 34.61
CA GLY A 54 -3.07 -21.83 34.01
C GLY A 54 -2.48 -23.17 33.52
N LEU A 55 -3.32 -24.21 33.34
CA LEU A 55 -2.85 -25.53 32.94
C LEU A 55 -2.41 -25.55 31.47
N PRO A 56 -1.23 -26.11 31.13
CA PRO A 56 -0.77 -26.20 29.74
C PRO A 56 -1.67 -27.08 28.87
N GLN A 57 -2.46 -27.96 29.47
CA GLN A 57 -3.43 -28.83 28.79
C GLN A 57 -4.75 -28.11 28.43
N ALA A 58 -5.02 -26.93 29.00
CA ALA A 58 -6.27 -26.21 28.74
C ALA A 58 -6.38 -25.76 27.26
N LEU A 59 -5.29 -25.28 26.67
CA LEU A 59 -5.25 -24.85 25.27
C LEU A 59 -5.61 -25.99 24.28
N PRO A 60 -4.92 -27.15 24.28
CA PRO A 60 -5.27 -28.25 23.36
C PRO A 60 -6.66 -28.82 23.61
N PHE A 61 -7.16 -28.76 24.85
CA PHE A 61 -8.55 -29.11 25.14
C PHE A 61 -9.54 -28.13 24.49
N LEU A 62 -9.34 -26.81 24.65
CA LEU A 62 -10.22 -25.80 24.06
C LEU A 62 -10.24 -25.87 22.53
N GLU A 63 -9.09 -26.14 21.89
CA GLU A 63 -8.99 -26.39 20.45
C GLU A 63 -9.83 -27.61 20.04
N ALA A 64 -9.62 -28.76 20.70
CA ALA A 64 -10.37 -29.98 20.43
C ALA A 64 -11.88 -29.83 20.73
N TRP A 65 -12.25 -29.08 21.76
CA TRP A 65 -13.64 -28.84 22.13
C TRP A 65 -14.34 -28.00 21.07
N ARG A 66 -13.71 -26.92 20.61
CA ARG A 66 -14.22 -26.10 19.50
C ARG A 66 -14.45 -26.92 18.23
N ASP A 67 -13.54 -27.86 17.95
CA ASP A 67 -13.50 -28.64 16.72
C ASP A 67 -14.35 -29.93 16.80
N ARG A 68 -15.07 -30.14 17.91
CA ARG A 68 -15.97 -31.28 18.19
C ARG A 68 -15.25 -32.63 18.29
N GLU A 69 -14.00 -32.59 18.74
CA GLU A 69 -13.17 -33.76 18.94
C GLU A 69 -13.21 -34.27 20.39
N ILE A 70 -13.96 -33.62 21.28
CA ILE A 70 -14.08 -34.03 22.68
C ILE A 70 -15.25 -35.00 22.87
N VAL A 71 -14.95 -36.15 23.48
CA VAL A 71 -15.92 -37.17 23.85
C VAL A 71 -15.79 -37.49 25.34
N GLN A 72 -16.90 -37.81 25.98
CA GLN A 72 -16.93 -38.39 27.31
C GLN A 72 -17.15 -39.90 27.19
N ARG A 73 -16.41 -40.69 27.97
CA ARG A 73 -16.67 -42.11 28.11
C ARG A 73 -17.71 -42.34 29.22
N ASP A 74 -18.78 -43.05 28.91
CA ASP A 74 -19.93 -43.19 29.81
C ASP A 74 -19.62 -44.09 31.01
N SER A 75 -18.65 -45.01 30.88
CA SER A 75 -18.25 -45.95 31.94
C SER A 75 -17.51 -45.33 33.13
N ASP A 76 -16.70 -44.29 32.90
CA ASP A 76 -15.89 -43.61 33.94
C ASP A 76 -16.16 -42.10 34.04
N GLY A 77 -16.94 -41.53 33.13
CA GLY A 77 -17.25 -40.10 33.06
C GLY A 77 -16.07 -39.25 32.57
N LEU A 78 -14.96 -39.84 32.14
CA LEU A 78 -13.76 -39.10 31.76
C LEU A 78 -13.88 -38.54 30.33
N PHE A 79 -13.41 -37.31 30.13
CA PHE A 79 -13.27 -36.66 28.82
C PHE A 79 -11.96 -37.07 28.14
N PHE A 80 -12.04 -37.27 26.82
CA PHE A 80 -10.95 -37.66 25.93
C PHE A 80 -11.05 -36.87 24.62
N ARG A 81 -9.93 -36.73 23.91
CA ARG A 81 -9.92 -36.30 22.50
C ARG A 81 -10.05 -37.53 21.61
N ALA A 82 -11.05 -37.56 20.74
CA ALA A 82 -11.26 -38.59 19.74
C ALA A 82 -10.47 -38.26 18.46
N ILE A 83 -9.67 -39.21 18.00
CA ILE A 83 -8.92 -39.14 16.75
C ILE A 83 -9.36 -40.33 15.88
N GLU A 84 -9.94 -40.04 14.72
CA GLU A 84 -10.37 -41.05 13.77
C GLU A 84 -9.20 -41.43 12.85
N VAL A 85 -8.83 -42.72 12.86
CA VAL A 85 -7.76 -43.27 12.02
C VAL A 85 -8.22 -44.60 11.44
N ASP A 86 -8.30 -44.72 10.12
CA ASP A 86 -8.64 -45.96 9.40
C ASP A 86 -9.91 -46.67 9.93
N ASP A 87 -11.03 -45.93 10.07
CA ASP A 87 -12.33 -46.38 10.61
C ASP A 87 -12.33 -46.81 12.10
N ALA A 88 -11.25 -46.53 12.85
CA ALA A 88 -11.15 -46.77 14.29
C ALA A 88 -11.03 -45.47 15.09
N ILE A 89 -11.73 -45.39 16.22
CA ILE A 89 -11.67 -44.25 17.14
C ILE A 89 -10.54 -44.48 18.15
N THR A 90 -9.55 -43.59 18.14
CA THR A 90 -8.48 -43.57 19.14
C THR A 90 -8.76 -42.46 20.14
N LEU A 91 -8.89 -42.83 21.42
CA LEU A 91 -9.07 -41.88 22.52
C LEU A 91 -7.71 -41.45 23.06
N GLN A 92 -7.45 -40.15 23.05
CA GLN A 92 -6.30 -39.54 23.68
C GLN A 92 -6.70 -38.92 25.01
N ASP A 93 -6.02 -39.31 26.09
CA ASP A 93 -6.18 -38.74 27.43
C ASP A 93 -5.68 -37.29 27.47
N LEU A 94 -6.49 -36.39 28.05
CA LEU A 94 -6.25 -34.95 28.01
C LEU A 94 -5.12 -34.47 28.94
N ASP A 95 -4.85 -35.20 30.02
CA ASP A 95 -3.81 -34.85 30.99
C ASP A 95 -2.46 -35.50 30.66
N THR A 96 -2.50 -36.77 30.22
CA THR A 96 -1.31 -37.61 30.02
C THR A 96 -0.90 -37.78 28.55
N GLY A 97 -1.81 -37.50 27.61
CA GLY A 97 -1.59 -37.68 26.17
C GLY A 97 -1.54 -39.13 25.70
N THR A 98 -1.79 -40.10 26.60
CA THR A 98 -1.80 -41.53 26.26
C THR A 98 -2.96 -41.87 25.33
N THR A 99 -2.71 -42.70 24.31
CA THR A 99 -3.72 -43.09 23.33
C THR A 99 -4.20 -44.52 23.56
N THR A 100 -5.51 -44.73 23.51
CA THR A 100 -6.15 -46.04 23.59
C THR A 100 -7.13 -46.18 22.44
N THR A 101 -6.94 -47.20 21.61
CA THR A 101 -7.86 -47.50 20.50
C THR A 101 -9.09 -48.24 21.03
N VAL A 102 -10.28 -47.78 20.67
CA VAL A 102 -11.55 -48.39 21.07
C VAL A 102 -12.23 -48.97 19.83
N ALA A 103 -12.87 -50.13 20.00
CA ALA A 103 -13.43 -50.92 18.89
C ALA A 103 -14.86 -50.52 18.49
N ASN A 104 -15.59 -49.75 19.32
CA ASN A 104 -16.96 -49.30 19.04
C ASN A 104 -17.26 -47.96 19.75
N ASP A 105 -18.14 -47.14 19.19
CA ASP A 105 -18.51 -45.81 19.74
C ASP A 105 -19.61 -45.86 20.82
N ASP A 106 -20.21 -47.03 21.07
CA ASP A 106 -21.44 -47.18 21.87
C ASP A 106 -21.34 -46.66 23.33
N ASP A 107 -20.12 -46.45 23.85
CA ASP A 107 -19.83 -45.96 25.23
C ASP A 107 -19.31 -44.50 25.23
N LEU A 108 -19.48 -43.76 24.13
CA LEU A 108 -18.95 -42.41 23.94
C LEU A 108 -20.05 -41.37 23.68
N THR A 109 -20.13 -40.38 24.56
CA THR A 109 -20.99 -39.21 24.38
C THR A 109 -20.17 -38.02 23.85
N GLU A 110 -20.47 -37.55 22.64
CA GLU A 110 -19.82 -36.37 22.06
C GLU A 110 -20.20 -35.06 22.76
N ALA A 111 -19.20 -34.22 23.06
CA ALA A 111 -19.45 -32.83 23.43
C ALA A 111 -19.81 -32.03 22.18
N ARG A 112 -21.02 -31.45 22.14
CA ARG A 112 -21.55 -30.77 20.94
C ARG A 112 -21.73 -29.27 21.16
N PRO A 113 -20.65 -28.47 21.09
CA PRO A 113 -20.79 -27.02 21.15
C PRO A 113 -21.52 -26.49 19.92
N ASN A 114 -22.53 -25.66 20.18
CA ASN A 114 -23.25 -24.91 19.16
C ASN A 114 -22.38 -23.76 18.61
N GLY A 115 -22.82 -23.12 17.51
CA GLY A 115 -22.04 -22.06 16.86
C GLY A 115 -21.76 -20.85 17.75
N GLY A 116 -22.65 -20.53 18.70
CA GLY A 116 -22.44 -19.44 19.66
C GLY A 116 -21.38 -19.77 20.71
N VAL A 117 -21.40 -21.01 21.22
CA VAL A 117 -20.40 -21.54 22.17
C VAL A 117 -19.03 -21.63 21.52
N ARG A 118 -18.95 -22.12 20.28
CA ARG A 118 -17.68 -22.18 19.53
C ARG A 118 -17.02 -20.82 19.37
N ARG A 119 -17.82 -19.75 19.23
CA ARG A 119 -17.30 -18.38 19.21
C ARG A 119 -16.69 -17.99 20.56
N ALA A 120 -17.42 -18.21 21.66
CA ALA A 120 -16.93 -17.94 23.01
C ALA A 120 -15.64 -18.72 23.35
N ILE A 121 -15.54 -19.99 22.93
CA ILE A 121 -14.31 -20.79 23.06
C ILE A 121 -13.19 -20.16 22.23
N GLY A 122 -13.49 -19.71 21.00
CA GLY A 122 -12.56 -18.97 20.15
C GLY A 122 -12.02 -17.71 20.83
N ASP A 123 -12.89 -16.92 21.47
CA ASP A 123 -12.53 -15.69 22.17
C ASP A 123 -11.63 -15.98 23.38
N ALA A 124 -11.92 -17.04 24.15
CA ALA A 124 -11.08 -17.47 25.27
C ALA A 124 -9.73 -18.07 24.82
N LEU A 125 -9.70 -18.77 23.68
CA LEU A 125 -8.48 -19.31 23.09
C LEU A 125 -7.47 -18.22 22.73
N VAL A 126 -7.94 -17.04 22.33
CA VAL A 126 -7.07 -15.90 21.98
C VAL A 126 -6.15 -15.53 23.16
N GLN A 127 -6.66 -15.52 24.39
CA GLN A 127 -5.85 -15.21 25.58
C GLN A 127 -4.69 -16.19 25.78
N PHE A 128 -4.92 -17.48 25.58
CA PHE A 128 -3.86 -18.49 25.67
C PHE A 128 -2.86 -18.37 24.51
N GLN A 129 -3.35 -18.15 23.29
CA GLN A 129 -2.50 -18.02 22.11
C GLN A 129 -1.62 -16.77 22.16
N LEU A 130 -2.06 -15.69 22.82
CA LEU A 130 -1.26 -14.48 23.02
C LEU A 130 -0.02 -14.69 23.89
N SER A 131 0.00 -15.76 24.71
CA SER A 131 1.11 -16.11 25.60
C SER A 131 1.79 -17.43 25.22
N ASP A 132 1.52 -17.94 24.01
CA ASP A 132 2.06 -19.21 23.52
C ASP A 132 3.60 -19.16 23.43
N PRO A 133 4.34 -20.22 23.78
CA PRO A 133 5.79 -20.28 23.60
C PRO A 133 6.25 -20.03 22.16
N ASP A 134 5.44 -20.41 21.15
CA ASP A 134 5.72 -20.22 19.73
C ASP A 134 5.32 -18.82 19.25
N ILE A 135 6.30 -18.06 18.74
CA ILE A 135 6.09 -16.71 18.20
C ILE A 135 5.10 -16.69 17.04
N MET A 136 5.08 -17.74 16.19
CA MET A 136 4.16 -17.81 15.05
C MET A 136 2.71 -17.87 15.51
N ARG A 137 2.45 -18.57 16.63
CA ARG A 137 1.11 -18.67 17.24
C ARG A 137 0.70 -17.36 17.89
N ARG A 138 1.61 -16.70 18.63
CA ARG A 138 1.34 -15.38 19.21
C ARG A 138 1.05 -14.34 18.13
N GLN A 139 1.82 -14.34 17.04
CA GLN A 139 1.61 -13.43 15.92
C GLN A 139 0.27 -13.69 15.21
N ALA A 140 -0.08 -14.96 14.98
CA ALA A 140 -1.39 -15.32 14.42
C ALA A 140 -2.56 -14.87 15.31
N ALA A 141 -2.41 -14.91 16.64
CA ALA A 141 -3.42 -14.41 17.58
C ALA A 141 -3.57 -12.89 17.51
N VAL A 142 -2.45 -12.15 17.47
CA VAL A 142 -2.44 -10.69 17.29
C VAL A 142 -3.08 -10.30 15.95
N ASP A 143 -2.77 -11.02 14.87
CA ASP A 143 -3.38 -10.81 13.55
C ASP A 143 -4.88 -11.12 13.54
N ALA A 144 -5.33 -12.10 14.33
CA ALA A 144 -6.76 -12.42 14.46
C ALA A 144 -7.51 -11.28 15.16
N ILE A 145 -6.97 -10.78 16.27
CA ILE A 145 -7.53 -9.63 17.00
C ILE A 145 -7.58 -8.40 16.10
N ALA A 146 -6.51 -8.12 15.34
CA ALA A 146 -6.46 -6.98 14.42
C ALA A 146 -7.56 -7.03 13.34
N ARG A 147 -8.07 -8.21 12.98
CA ARG A 147 -9.17 -8.36 12.02
C ARG A 147 -10.55 -8.25 12.67
N SER A 148 -10.72 -8.74 13.90
CA SER A 148 -12.02 -8.74 14.57
C SER A 148 -12.31 -7.45 15.32
N MET A 149 -11.29 -6.87 15.97
CA MET A 149 -11.39 -5.64 16.77
C MET A 149 -12.55 -5.68 17.78
N ASP A 150 -12.60 -6.72 18.62
CA ASP A 150 -13.67 -6.90 19.60
C ASP A 150 -13.30 -6.35 20.99
N ALA A 151 -14.27 -5.76 21.70
CA ALA A 151 -14.08 -5.18 23.02
C ALA A 151 -13.55 -6.18 24.07
N SER A 152 -13.97 -7.45 24.00
CA SER A 152 -13.55 -8.50 24.93
C SER A 152 -12.06 -8.86 24.83
N GLN A 153 -11.40 -8.47 23.74
CA GLN A 153 -10.01 -8.82 23.46
C GLN A 153 -9.02 -7.80 24.07
N LEU A 154 -9.47 -6.60 24.46
CA LEU A 154 -8.61 -5.55 24.99
C LEU A 154 -7.87 -5.99 26.28
N GLY A 155 -8.60 -6.44 27.29
CA GLY A 155 -8.02 -6.85 28.57
C GLY A 155 -6.99 -8.00 28.44
N PRO A 156 -7.33 -9.11 27.77
CA PRO A 156 -6.36 -10.19 27.49
C PRO A 156 -5.12 -9.72 26.72
N LEU A 157 -5.30 -8.82 25.75
CA LEU A 157 -4.19 -8.27 24.97
C LEU A 157 -3.26 -7.42 25.83
N GLU A 158 -3.80 -6.50 26.63
CA GLU A 158 -3.04 -5.65 27.55
C GLU A 158 -2.24 -6.48 28.56
N ALA A 159 -2.85 -7.52 29.13
CA ALA A 159 -2.17 -8.44 30.05
C ALA A 159 -0.98 -9.15 29.38
N SER A 160 -1.07 -9.44 28.08
CA SER A 160 -0.02 -10.15 27.33
C SER A 160 1.19 -9.30 26.92
N ILE A 161 1.14 -7.97 27.09
CA ILE A 161 2.20 -7.04 26.64
C ILE A 161 3.42 -7.08 27.57
N ALA A 162 3.19 -7.15 28.88
CA ALA A 162 4.25 -7.05 29.87
C ALA A 162 5.27 -8.19 29.74
N ASP A 163 4.77 -9.40 29.47
CA ASP A 163 5.55 -10.64 29.41
C ASP A 163 6.00 -11.02 27.98
N GLU A 164 5.76 -10.18 26.96
CA GLU A 164 6.18 -10.48 25.58
C GLU A 164 7.71 -10.37 25.40
N PRO A 165 8.41 -11.48 25.07
CA PRO A 165 9.86 -11.45 24.90
C PRO A 165 10.32 -10.84 23.57
N ASP A 166 9.50 -10.89 22.52
CA ASP A 166 9.87 -10.35 21.22
C ASP A 166 9.57 -8.84 21.14
N PRO A 167 10.59 -7.97 20.91
CA PRO A 167 10.37 -6.52 20.93
C PRO A 167 9.46 -6.04 19.79
N THR A 168 9.47 -6.70 18.64
CA THR A 168 8.67 -6.28 17.48
C THR A 168 7.20 -6.65 17.65
N LEU A 169 6.93 -7.85 18.19
CA LEU A 169 5.59 -8.30 18.50
C LEU A 169 5.01 -7.50 19.68
N LYS A 170 5.85 -7.14 20.65
CA LYS A 170 5.43 -6.28 21.77
C LYS A 170 4.94 -4.92 21.29
N GLU A 171 5.69 -4.25 20.42
CA GLU A 171 5.28 -2.97 19.82
C GLU A 171 3.96 -3.12 19.02
N THR A 172 3.80 -4.24 18.31
CA THR A 172 2.56 -4.56 17.59
C THR A 172 1.38 -4.74 18.54
N LYS A 173 1.57 -5.45 19.66
CA LYS A 173 0.55 -5.63 20.71
C LYS A 173 0.17 -4.30 21.37
N GLU A 174 1.16 -3.47 21.72
CA GLU A 174 0.95 -2.14 22.31
C GLU A 174 0.12 -1.24 21.38
N ARG A 175 0.46 -1.22 20.08
CA ARG A 175 -0.31 -0.48 19.08
C ARG A 175 -1.74 -0.99 18.94
N LEU A 176 -1.94 -2.32 18.88
CA LEU A 176 -3.26 -2.93 18.75
C LEU A 176 -4.12 -2.71 20.00
N ALA A 177 -3.53 -2.80 21.19
CA ALA A 177 -4.21 -2.46 22.44
C ALA A 177 -4.60 -0.98 22.46
N GLY A 178 -3.73 -0.08 22.00
CA GLY A 178 -4.04 1.33 21.79
C GLY A 178 -5.26 1.53 20.88
N MET A 179 -5.30 0.87 19.72
CA MET A 179 -6.45 0.91 18.79
C MET A 179 -7.75 0.43 19.45
N LEU A 180 -7.71 -0.70 20.16
CA LEU A 180 -8.87 -1.22 20.90
C LEU A 180 -9.30 -0.28 22.03
N ALA A 181 -8.36 0.34 22.74
CA ALA A 181 -8.64 1.30 23.80
C ALA A 181 -9.28 2.59 23.27
N VAL A 182 -8.97 3.02 22.04
CA VAL A 182 -9.67 4.13 21.39
C VAL A 182 -11.16 3.82 21.19
N LEU A 183 -11.49 2.59 20.78
CA LEU A 183 -12.86 2.18 20.50
C LEU A 183 -13.66 1.79 21.76
N PHE A 184 -13.02 1.09 22.71
CA PHE A 184 -13.71 0.38 23.79
C PHE A 184 -13.18 0.70 25.20
N GLY A 185 -12.33 1.71 25.36
CA GLY A 185 -11.80 2.08 26.67
C GLY A 185 -12.91 2.45 27.68
N ASP A 186 -12.77 1.99 28.92
CA ASP A 186 -13.82 2.10 29.95
C ASP A 186 -14.12 3.55 30.38
N THR A 187 -13.14 4.45 30.26
CA THR A 187 -13.29 5.86 30.66
C THR A 187 -12.87 6.82 29.55
N GLN A 188 -13.44 8.02 29.59
CA GLN A 188 -13.07 9.12 28.70
C GLN A 188 -11.57 9.38 28.73
N GLU A 189 -10.95 9.38 29.91
CA GLU A 189 -9.51 9.63 30.05
C GLU A 189 -8.66 8.55 29.39
N VAL A 190 -9.06 7.27 29.50
CA VAL A 190 -8.36 6.14 28.86
C VAL A 190 -8.44 6.26 27.34
N ARG A 191 -9.62 6.54 26.80
CA ARG A 191 -9.82 6.71 25.35
C ARG A 191 -9.03 7.89 24.81
N ILE A 192 -9.05 9.04 25.49
CA ILE A 192 -8.27 10.22 25.09
C ILE A 192 -6.76 9.94 25.16
N ALA A 193 -6.29 9.25 26.21
CA ALA A 193 -4.90 8.87 26.34
C ALA A 193 -4.45 7.93 25.21
N ALA A 194 -5.29 6.96 24.84
CA ALA A 194 -5.06 6.07 23.70
C ALA A 194 -4.97 6.87 22.40
N ILE A 195 -5.94 7.75 22.12
CA ILE A 195 -5.94 8.63 20.93
C ILE A 195 -4.64 9.45 20.86
N ALA A 196 -4.24 10.08 21.98
CA ALA A 196 -3.04 10.90 22.05
C ALA A 196 -1.75 10.07 21.85
N GLY A 197 -1.70 8.86 22.39
CA GLY A 197 -0.58 7.92 22.21
C GLY A 197 -0.35 7.50 20.76
N MET A 198 -1.38 7.63 19.92
CA MET A 198 -1.36 7.22 18.51
C MET A 198 -1.07 8.36 17.53
N ALA A 199 -0.93 9.60 18.00
CA ALA A 199 -0.78 10.79 17.15
C ALA A 199 0.52 10.80 16.30
N ASP A 200 1.50 9.95 16.62
CA ASP A 200 2.74 9.76 15.85
C ASP A 200 2.70 8.55 14.91
N ASP A 201 1.66 7.72 14.98
CA ASP A 201 1.50 6.54 14.13
C ASP A 201 0.85 6.92 12.79
N LEU A 202 1.56 6.65 11.69
CA LEU A 202 1.14 7.03 10.33
C LEU A 202 0.40 5.90 9.58
N SER A 203 0.20 4.76 10.25
CA SER A 203 -0.39 3.58 9.64
C SER A 203 -1.83 3.82 9.16
N VAL A 204 -2.26 2.98 8.23
CA VAL A 204 -3.62 3.04 7.69
C VAL A 204 -4.63 2.60 8.75
N ASP A 205 -4.28 1.62 9.58
CA ASP A 205 -5.17 1.02 10.58
C ASP A 205 -5.53 2.02 11.68
N VAL A 206 -4.55 2.78 12.19
CA VAL A 206 -4.80 3.85 13.17
C VAL A 206 -5.73 4.92 12.62
N ARG A 207 -5.52 5.34 11.37
CA ARG A 207 -6.41 6.30 10.70
C ARG A 207 -7.80 5.73 10.49
N ALA A 208 -7.94 4.44 10.18
CA ALA A 208 -9.24 3.79 10.05
C ALA A 208 -10.00 3.81 11.39
N VAL A 209 -9.33 3.46 12.49
CA VAL A 209 -9.90 3.50 13.85
C VAL A 209 -10.34 4.90 14.26
N LEU A 210 -9.49 5.93 14.03
CA LEU A 210 -9.86 7.31 14.31
C LEU A 210 -11.04 7.78 13.44
N ASN A 211 -11.11 7.36 12.17
CA ASN A 211 -12.28 7.64 11.33
C ASN A 211 -13.54 6.91 11.79
N THR A 212 -13.43 5.73 12.40
CA THR A 212 -14.58 5.07 13.05
C THR A 212 -15.10 5.86 14.24
N VAL A 213 -14.24 6.52 15.02
CA VAL A 213 -14.70 7.43 16.11
C VAL A 213 -15.39 8.68 15.54
N LEU A 214 -14.97 9.11 14.36
CA LEU A 214 -15.51 10.28 13.66
C LEU A 214 -16.63 9.91 12.68
N SER A 215 -17.20 8.71 12.76
CA SER A 215 -18.34 8.34 11.94
C SER A 215 -19.55 9.19 12.27
N THR A 216 -20.30 9.54 11.24
CA THR A 216 -21.46 10.42 11.36
C THR A 216 -22.68 9.84 10.68
N GLU A 217 -23.84 10.04 11.30
CA GLU A 217 -25.14 9.73 10.71
C GLU A 217 -25.92 11.01 10.41
N PRO A 218 -26.62 11.08 9.26
CA PRO A 218 -27.54 12.17 8.97
C PRO A 218 -28.77 12.08 9.86
N GLN A 219 -29.08 13.20 10.54
CA GLN A 219 -30.20 13.33 11.45
C GLN A 219 -31.03 14.57 11.09
N VAL A 220 -32.29 14.54 11.51
CA VAL A 220 -33.25 15.63 11.30
C VAL A 220 -34.01 15.93 12.58
N ALA A 221 -34.19 17.22 12.87
CA ALA A 221 -34.92 17.68 14.05
C ALA A 221 -35.64 19.00 13.77
N ASN A 222 -36.66 19.33 14.57
CA ASN A 222 -37.33 20.62 14.50
C ASN A 222 -36.39 21.79 14.85
N THR A 223 -35.51 21.56 15.83
CA THR A 223 -34.47 22.47 16.28
C THR A 223 -33.21 21.69 16.58
N LEU A 224 -32.07 22.36 16.53
CA LEU A 224 -30.78 21.75 16.84
C LEU A 224 -30.79 21.21 18.30
N PRO A 225 -30.51 19.91 18.54
CA PRO A 225 -30.46 19.38 19.90
C PRO A 225 -29.25 19.92 20.67
N GLU A 226 -29.42 20.29 21.94
CA GLU A 226 -28.31 20.79 22.78
C GLU A 226 -27.41 19.66 23.33
N ASP A 227 -27.97 18.47 23.51
CA ASP A 227 -27.26 17.30 24.07
C ASP A 227 -26.62 16.39 23.00
N ALA A 228 -26.78 16.73 21.71
CA ALA A 228 -26.22 15.95 20.61
C ALA A 228 -24.82 16.41 20.24
N ASN A 229 -23.92 15.46 19.98
CA ASN A 229 -22.60 15.75 19.44
C ASN A 229 -22.69 15.98 17.92
N ILE A 230 -22.73 17.25 17.51
CA ILE A 230 -23.02 17.64 16.13
C ILE A 230 -21.72 17.86 15.36
N ALA A 231 -21.55 17.13 14.27
CA ALA A 231 -20.40 17.25 13.37
C ALA A 231 -20.53 18.44 12.42
N GLN A 232 -21.71 18.57 11.78
CA GLN A 232 -21.96 19.63 10.80
C GLN A 232 -23.46 19.90 10.66
N VAL A 233 -23.86 21.17 10.55
CA VAL A 233 -25.22 21.54 10.15
C VAL A 233 -25.27 21.60 8.61
N LEU A 234 -26.23 20.89 8.01
CA LEU A 234 -26.35 20.73 6.56
C LEU A 234 -27.26 21.81 5.97
N THR A 235 -26.81 22.43 4.88
CA THR A 235 -27.57 23.42 4.13
C THR A 235 -28.26 22.77 2.93
N VAL A 236 -29.58 22.75 2.92
CA VAL A 236 -30.36 22.21 1.79
C VAL A 236 -30.13 23.06 0.53
N GLY A 237 -29.86 22.39 -0.60
CA GLY A 237 -29.48 22.97 -1.88
C GLY A 237 -27.96 23.07 -2.12
N ASN A 238 -27.14 23.07 -1.06
CA ASN A 238 -25.68 23.02 -1.16
C ASN A 238 -25.12 21.65 -0.76
N ASP A 239 -25.43 21.21 0.46
CA ASP A 239 -24.88 19.99 1.06
C ASP A 239 -25.79 18.77 0.84
N VAL A 240 -27.10 18.99 0.76
CA VAL A 240 -28.12 17.95 0.57
C VAL A 240 -29.15 18.44 -0.45
N THR A 241 -29.57 17.58 -1.38
CA THR A 241 -30.62 17.95 -2.33
C THR A 241 -32.00 17.95 -1.69
N ASP A 242 -32.95 18.73 -2.22
CA ASP A 242 -34.33 18.78 -1.69
C ASP A 242 -34.98 17.39 -1.61
N THR A 243 -34.68 16.53 -2.60
CA THR A 243 -35.16 15.15 -2.64
C THR A 243 -34.61 14.31 -1.48
N GLU A 244 -33.31 14.43 -1.21
CA GLU A 244 -32.65 13.71 -0.11
C GLU A 244 -33.11 14.24 1.26
N ALA A 245 -33.25 15.56 1.41
CA ALA A 245 -33.76 16.19 2.62
C ALA A 245 -35.19 15.71 2.93
N TYR A 246 -36.07 15.67 1.93
CA TYR A 246 -37.42 15.15 2.11
C TYR A 246 -37.43 13.64 2.42
N ALA A 247 -36.55 12.86 1.80
CA ALA A 247 -36.41 11.44 2.12
C ALA A 247 -35.97 11.20 3.58
N GLN A 248 -35.09 12.05 4.12
CA GLN A 248 -34.69 12.00 5.53
C GLN A 248 -35.86 12.31 6.47
N LEU A 249 -36.72 13.29 6.12
CA LEU A 249 -37.94 13.58 6.89
C LEU A 249 -38.89 12.37 6.93
N ILE A 250 -39.05 11.67 5.81
CA ILE A 250 -39.86 10.44 5.76
C ILE A 250 -39.24 9.35 6.64
N ALA A 251 -37.92 9.15 6.56
CA ALA A 251 -37.22 8.13 7.35
C ALA A 251 -37.33 8.39 8.86
N ALA A 252 -37.39 9.66 9.27
CA ALA A 252 -37.59 10.08 10.65
C ALA A 252 -39.07 10.17 11.09
N ASP A 253 -40.02 9.78 10.24
CA ASP A 253 -41.47 9.87 10.48
C ASP A 253 -41.96 11.32 10.75
N LEU A 254 -41.25 12.31 10.18
CA LEU A 254 -41.55 13.75 10.30
C LEU A 254 -42.28 14.30 9.08
N ALA A 255 -42.34 13.55 7.98
CA ALA A 255 -43.11 13.90 6.79
C ALA A 255 -43.81 12.68 6.19
N PRO A 256 -45.01 12.87 5.59
CA PRO A 256 -45.73 11.80 4.93
C PRO A 256 -44.96 11.24 3.72
N PRO A 257 -45.06 9.93 3.44
CA PRO A 257 -44.38 9.31 2.29
C PRO A 257 -44.92 9.84 0.96
N ILE A 258 -44.05 9.98 -0.02
CA ILE A 258 -44.44 10.40 -1.38
C ILE A 258 -45.28 9.28 -2.02
N VAL A 259 -46.49 9.62 -2.45
CA VAL A 259 -47.34 8.71 -3.22
C VAL A 259 -46.76 8.55 -4.63
N THR A 260 -46.28 7.35 -4.95
CA THR A 260 -45.68 7.06 -6.24
C THR A 260 -46.73 7.00 -7.35
N ASN A 261 -46.32 7.22 -8.61
CA ASN A 261 -47.20 7.09 -9.77
C ASN A 261 -47.85 5.69 -9.88
N ALA A 262 -47.20 4.64 -9.36
CA ALA A 262 -47.76 3.29 -9.31
C ALA A 262 -48.91 3.20 -8.31
N GLN A 263 -48.71 3.73 -7.08
CA GLN A 263 -49.75 3.79 -6.06
C GLN A 263 -50.93 4.66 -6.49
N ILE A 264 -50.68 5.78 -7.18
CA ILE A 264 -51.74 6.61 -7.77
C ILE A 264 -52.59 5.77 -8.75
N ARG A 265 -51.95 5.02 -9.65
CA ARG A 265 -52.68 4.17 -10.61
C ARG A 265 -53.47 3.07 -9.92
N GLU A 266 -52.87 2.39 -8.95
CA GLU A 266 -53.53 1.32 -8.19
C GLU A 266 -54.75 1.85 -7.43
N ALA A 267 -54.61 3.00 -6.76
CA ALA A 267 -55.70 3.66 -6.05
C ALA A 267 -56.81 4.14 -7.00
N LEU A 268 -56.47 4.67 -8.18
CA LEU A 268 -57.45 5.03 -9.20
C LEU A 268 -58.20 3.79 -9.70
N VAL A 269 -57.50 2.70 -10.00
CA VAL A 269 -58.12 1.43 -10.46
C VAL A 269 -59.07 0.86 -9.40
N ALA A 270 -58.70 0.92 -8.13
CA ALA A 270 -59.52 0.43 -7.02
C ALA A 270 -60.82 1.24 -6.81
N ASN A 271 -60.85 2.51 -7.26
CA ASN A 271 -61.97 3.44 -7.05
C ASN A 271 -62.74 3.78 -8.34
N ILE A 272 -62.61 2.98 -9.40
CA ILE A 272 -63.39 3.16 -10.63
C ILE A 272 -64.86 2.80 -10.38
N ALA A 273 -65.76 3.74 -10.68
CA ALA A 273 -67.20 3.53 -10.64
C ALA A 273 -67.81 3.78 -12.03
N GLY A 274 -68.00 2.71 -12.81
CA GLY A 274 -68.38 2.81 -14.22
C GLY A 274 -67.20 3.21 -15.11
N ASP A 275 -67.37 4.24 -15.95
CA ASP A 275 -66.31 4.80 -16.82
C ASP A 275 -65.66 6.08 -16.22
N ILE A 276 -65.87 6.35 -14.93
CA ILE A 276 -65.41 7.56 -14.24
C ILE A 276 -64.67 7.21 -12.94
N VAL A 277 -63.62 7.96 -12.63
CA VAL A 277 -62.89 7.92 -11.34
C VAL A 277 -62.47 9.34 -10.94
N GLY A 278 -62.73 9.75 -9.69
CA GLY A 278 -62.41 11.11 -9.22
C GLY A 278 -63.03 12.23 -10.06
N GLY A 279 -64.22 11.99 -10.64
CA GLY A 279 -64.91 12.95 -11.52
C GLY A 279 -64.35 13.07 -12.95
N VAL A 280 -63.34 12.27 -13.33
CA VAL A 280 -62.71 12.27 -14.66
C VAL A 280 -63.01 10.96 -15.39
N ALA A 281 -63.28 11.02 -16.70
CA ALA A 281 -63.49 9.82 -17.51
C ALA A 281 -62.19 9.02 -17.65
N VAL A 282 -62.26 7.69 -17.57
CA VAL A 282 -61.08 6.82 -17.65
C VAL A 282 -60.31 7.01 -18.96
N SER A 283 -61.01 7.37 -20.06
CA SER A 283 -60.39 7.70 -21.36
C SER A 283 -59.46 8.91 -21.32
N ASP A 284 -59.68 9.83 -20.38
CA ASP A 284 -58.99 11.12 -20.31
C ASP A 284 -57.77 11.08 -19.37
N LEU A 285 -57.50 9.92 -18.73
CA LEU A 285 -56.37 9.68 -17.82
C LEU A 285 -55.06 9.28 -18.52
N ASN A 286 -54.86 9.78 -19.74
CA ASN A 286 -53.70 9.44 -20.59
C ASN A 286 -52.41 10.18 -20.21
N THR A 287 -52.46 11.15 -19.28
CA THR A 287 -51.31 11.91 -18.77
C THR A 287 -51.12 11.72 -17.27
N ASP A 288 -49.89 11.89 -16.78
CA ASP A 288 -49.62 11.88 -15.33
C ASP A 288 -50.36 13.00 -14.60
N ALA A 289 -50.50 14.18 -15.22
CA ALA A 289 -51.24 15.31 -14.67
C ALA A 289 -52.74 15.01 -14.49
N ALA A 290 -53.39 14.38 -15.50
CA ALA A 290 -54.79 13.99 -15.40
C ALA A 290 -55.02 12.92 -14.31
N ARG A 291 -54.11 11.94 -14.20
CA ARG A 291 -54.14 10.93 -13.13
C ARG A 291 -53.93 11.54 -11.75
N ALA A 292 -53.00 12.47 -11.62
CA ALA A 292 -52.82 13.21 -10.39
C ALA A 292 -54.12 13.94 -10.03
N ALA A 293 -54.69 14.74 -10.92
CA ALA A 293 -55.90 15.52 -10.64
C ALA A 293 -57.09 14.65 -10.20
N ALA A 294 -57.32 13.51 -10.86
CA ALA A 294 -58.35 12.55 -10.45
C ALA A 294 -58.08 11.95 -9.05
N TYR A 295 -56.82 11.69 -8.72
CA TYR A 295 -56.42 11.22 -7.39
C TYR A 295 -56.67 12.28 -6.30
N ASP A 296 -56.44 13.56 -6.58
CA ASP A 296 -56.77 14.65 -5.63
C ASP A 296 -58.27 14.75 -5.37
N ALA A 297 -59.09 14.56 -6.40
CA ALA A 297 -60.54 14.56 -6.23
C ALA A 297 -60.99 13.42 -5.30
N LEU A 298 -60.42 12.22 -5.47
CA LEU A 298 -60.65 11.10 -4.56
C LEU A 298 -60.15 11.39 -3.13
N ALA A 299 -59.02 12.08 -2.99
CA ALA A 299 -58.49 12.47 -1.69
C ALA A 299 -59.39 13.48 -0.98
N ALA A 300 -59.94 14.45 -1.72
CA ALA A 300 -60.89 15.44 -1.22
C ALA A 300 -62.22 14.81 -0.76
N GLU A 301 -62.63 13.71 -1.39
CA GLU A 301 -63.78 12.90 -0.98
C GLU A 301 -63.46 11.94 0.20
N GLY A 302 -62.20 11.89 0.64
CA GLY A 302 -61.75 11.04 1.75
C GLY A 302 -61.56 9.57 1.39
N LEU A 303 -61.51 9.23 0.10
CA LEU A 303 -61.39 7.84 -0.38
C LEU A 303 -59.94 7.35 -0.47
N VAL A 304 -58.96 8.27 -0.59
CA VAL A 304 -57.52 7.96 -0.64
C VAL A 304 -56.74 8.99 0.19
N ALA A 305 -55.50 8.66 0.57
CA ALA A 305 -54.65 9.60 1.31
C ALA A 305 -54.25 10.80 0.43
N PRO A 306 -54.22 12.04 0.95
CA PRO A 306 -53.81 13.21 0.19
C PRO A 306 -52.36 13.08 -0.27
N ARG A 307 -52.07 13.53 -1.50
CA ARG A 307 -50.69 13.59 -1.99
C ARG A 307 -50.02 14.87 -1.52
N VAL A 308 -48.72 14.77 -1.25
CA VAL A 308 -47.89 15.92 -0.89
C VAL A 308 -47.50 16.69 -2.14
N THR A 309 -47.79 17.98 -2.14
CA THR A 309 -47.39 18.93 -3.20
C THR A 309 -45.93 19.38 -3.03
N PRO A 310 -45.26 19.84 -4.10
CA PRO A 310 -43.89 20.38 -4.00
C PRO A 310 -43.77 21.54 -2.99
N GLU A 311 -44.80 22.39 -2.88
CA GLU A 311 -44.84 23.50 -1.92
C GLU A 311 -44.91 23.00 -0.47
N GLU A 312 -45.67 21.92 -0.20
CA GLU A 312 -45.70 21.27 1.11
C GLU A 312 -44.39 20.56 1.44
N GLN A 313 -43.69 20.02 0.44
CA GLN A 313 -42.34 19.46 0.62
C GLN A 313 -41.35 20.55 1.01
N GLU A 314 -41.35 21.67 0.29
CA GLU A 314 -40.48 22.82 0.59
C GLU A 314 -40.78 23.41 1.98
N ALA A 315 -42.05 23.55 2.33
CA ALA A 315 -42.46 24.00 3.67
C ALA A 315 -42.03 23.04 4.78
N ALA A 316 -42.13 21.72 4.56
CA ALA A 316 -41.70 20.70 5.50
C ALA A 316 -40.17 20.73 5.68
N ILE A 317 -39.42 20.86 4.59
CA ILE A 317 -37.95 21.01 4.63
C ILE A 317 -37.56 22.28 5.40
N ALA A 318 -38.19 23.42 5.09
CA ALA A 318 -37.88 24.70 5.74
C ALA A 318 -38.22 24.73 7.25
N ALA A 319 -39.11 23.84 7.71
CA ALA A 319 -39.49 23.73 9.12
C ALA A 319 -38.50 22.91 9.96
N HIS A 320 -37.54 22.21 9.34
CA HIS A 320 -36.63 21.31 10.02
C HIS A 320 -35.16 21.67 9.77
N VAL A 321 -34.30 21.20 10.66
CA VAL A 321 -32.85 21.34 10.56
C VAL A 321 -32.26 19.97 10.27
N PHE A 322 -31.37 19.94 9.29
CA PHE A 322 -30.62 18.76 8.87
C PHE A 322 -29.19 18.89 9.39
N TYR A 323 -28.64 17.84 9.98
CA TYR A 323 -27.29 17.85 10.53
C TYR A 323 -26.68 16.45 10.50
N LEU A 324 -25.35 16.41 10.52
CA LEU A 324 -24.58 15.20 10.78
C LEU A 324 -24.31 15.13 12.28
N GLN A 325 -24.70 14.03 12.90
CA GLN A 325 -24.40 13.72 14.30
C GLN A 325 -23.29 12.68 14.34
N TYR A 326 -22.32 12.84 15.25
CA TYR A 326 -21.34 11.79 15.51
C TYR A 326 -22.00 10.59 16.20
N ASP A 327 -21.59 9.38 15.83
CA ASP A 327 -22.01 8.16 16.53
C ASP A 327 -21.43 8.13 17.96
N GLU A 328 -20.26 8.73 18.14
CA GLU A 328 -19.64 8.97 19.45
C GLU A 328 -20.34 10.14 20.17
N PRO A 329 -21.02 9.88 21.30
CA PRO A 329 -21.76 10.92 22.03
C PRO A 329 -20.85 11.93 22.75
N ASP A 330 -19.61 11.58 23.05
CA ASP A 330 -18.70 12.44 23.81
C ASP A 330 -17.92 13.42 22.90
N PRO A 331 -18.20 14.74 22.97
CA PRO A 331 -17.55 15.73 22.10
C PRO A 331 -16.04 15.84 22.39
N VAL A 332 -15.60 15.55 23.60
CA VAL A 332 -14.16 15.64 23.95
C VAL A 332 -13.37 14.53 23.27
N ILE A 333 -13.98 13.34 23.13
CA ILE A 333 -13.38 12.20 22.43
C ILE A 333 -13.30 12.48 20.93
N THR A 334 -14.38 12.99 20.33
CA THR A 334 -14.38 13.34 18.89
C THR A 334 -13.41 14.48 18.60
N ASP A 335 -13.30 15.50 19.46
CA ASP A 335 -12.32 16.58 19.31
C ASP A 335 -10.88 16.07 19.40
N ALA A 336 -10.60 15.17 20.34
CA ALA A 336 -9.29 14.53 20.47
C ALA A 336 -8.96 13.68 19.23
N ALA A 337 -9.92 12.91 18.72
CA ALA A 337 -9.76 12.08 17.53
C ALA A 337 -9.53 12.93 16.28
N ALA A 338 -10.35 13.97 16.04
CA ALA A 338 -10.23 14.88 14.91
C ALA A 338 -8.88 15.60 14.91
N LYS A 339 -8.44 16.10 16.08
CA LYS A 339 -7.13 16.75 16.21
C LYS A 339 -5.98 15.78 15.93
N SER A 340 -6.07 14.55 16.42
CA SER A 340 -5.03 13.54 16.21
C SER A 340 -4.98 13.08 14.76
N LEU A 341 -6.14 12.84 14.14
CA LEU A 341 -6.25 12.51 12.72
C LEU A 341 -5.66 13.62 11.84
N ALA A 342 -6.01 14.88 12.08
CA ALA A 342 -5.46 16.02 11.33
C ALA A 342 -3.93 16.13 11.48
N ALA A 343 -3.38 15.85 12.67
CA ALA A 343 -1.95 15.82 12.90
C ALA A 343 -1.27 14.66 12.13
N ILE A 344 -1.88 13.47 12.13
CA ILE A 344 -1.41 12.31 11.39
C ILE A 344 -1.46 12.60 9.88
N GLU A 345 -2.56 13.12 9.35
CA GLU A 345 -2.71 13.47 7.93
C GLU A 345 -1.66 14.49 7.47
N THR A 346 -1.34 15.48 8.31
CA THR A 346 -0.26 16.44 8.02
C THR A 346 1.10 15.75 7.90
N LYS A 347 1.41 14.81 8.81
CA LYS A 347 2.65 14.03 8.78
C LYS A 347 2.69 13.04 7.62
N VAL A 348 1.55 12.43 7.28
CA VAL A 348 1.41 11.56 6.10
C VAL A 348 1.64 12.36 4.83
N ALA A 349 1.02 13.53 4.69
CA ALA A 349 1.20 14.41 3.52
C ALA A 349 2.65 14.87 3.38
N PHE A 350 3.32 15.21 4.49
CA PHE A 350 4.74 15.50 4.50
C PHE A 350 5.57 14.29 4.06
N SER A 351 5.28 13.11 4.62
CA SER A 351 5.99 11.86 4.28
C SER A 351 5.81 11.47 2.81
N GLN A 352 4.60 11.60 2.27
CA GLN A 352 4.30 11.39 0.85
C GLN A 352 5.06 12.39 -0.04
N SER A 353 5.19 13.64 0.40
CA SER A 353 5.97 14.66 -0.32
C SER A 353 7.46 14.30 -0.35
N VAL A 354 7.99 13.78 0.75
CA VAL A 354 9.37 13.29 0.83
C VAL A 354 9.55 12.06 -0.07
N ASP A 355 8.66 11.09 -0.01
CA ASP A 355 8.68 9.89 -0.86
C ASP A 355 8.64 10.25 -2.35
N LEU A 356 7.72 11.13 -2.75
CA LEU A 356 7.64 11.66 -4.12
C LEU A 356 8.94 12.36 -4.54
N GLY A 357 9.57 13.11 -3.64
CA GLY A 357 10.86 13.77 -3.88
C GLY A 357 12.01 12.78 -4.08
N LEU A 358 12.04 11.69 -3.32
CA LEU A 358 13.02 10.61 -3.47
C LEU A 358 12.82 9.85 -4.78
N ASP A 359 11.56 9.64 -5.16
CA ASP A 359 11.17 9.06 -6.44
C ASP A 359 11.58 9.92 -7.63
N ALA A 360 11.35 11.23 -7.54
CA ALA A 360 11.83 12.22 -8.51
C ALA A 360 13.35 12.24 -8.61
N LEU A 361 14.06 12.15 -7.47
CA LEU A 361 15.52 12.12 -7.44
C LEU A 361 16.09 10.85 -8.08
N SER A 362 15.45 9.71 -7.85
CA SER A 362 15.79 8.44 -8.51
C SER A 362 15.62 8.55 -10.02
N LEU A 363 14.47 9.07 -10.48
CA LEU A 363 14.22 9.25 -11.92
C LEU A 363 15.21 10.24 -12.56
N ALA A 364 15.50 11.34 -11.87
CA ALA A 364 16.53 12.29 -12.30
C ALA A 364 17.91 11.64 -12.43
N SER A 365 18.27 10.72 -11.55
CA SER A 365 19.54 9.99 -11.60
C SER A 365 19.62 9.04 -12.80
N ILE A 366 18.51 8.36 -13.11
CA ILE A 366 18.39 7.51 -14.31
C ILE A 366 18.57 8.37 -15.57
N TYR A 367 17.83 9.47 -15.68
CA TYR A 367 17.94 10.38 -16.82
C TYR A 367 19.32 11.02 -16.94
N PHE A 368 19.94 11.39 -15.83
CA PHE A 368 21.30 11.90 -15.83
C PHE A 368 22.29 10.86 -16.36
N LEU A 369 22.24 9.61 -15.88
CA LEU A 369 23.16 8.56 -16.29
C LEU A 369 22.97 8.17 -17.77
N ALA A 370 21.72 8.15 -18.24
CA ALA A 370 21.40 7.93 -19.65
C ALA A 370 21.88 9.10 -20.55
N ALA A 371 21.71 10.34 -20.09
CA ALA A 371 21.98 11.54 -20.87
C ALA A 371 23.44 11.99 -20.86
N ILE A 372 24.21 11.71 -19.80
CA ILE A 372 25.56 12.29 -19.67
C ILE A 372 26.53 11.83 -20.76
N GLY A 373 26.42 10.57 -21.20
CA GLY A 373 27.21 10.08 -22.35
C GLY A 373 26.88 10.87 -23.62
N LEU A 374 25.58 11.09 -23.89
CA LEU A 374 25.09 11.87 -25.02
C LEU A 374 25.51 13.35 -24.92
N ALA A 375 25.50 13.93 -23.72
CA ALA A 375 25.92 15.31 -23.48
C ALA A 375 27.38 15.53 -23.85
N ILE A 376 28.25 14.57 -23.54
CA ILE A 376 29.68 14.62 -23.87
C ILE A 376 29.87 14.51 -25.39
N THR A 377 29.24 13.52 -26.04
CA THR A 377 29.40 13.35 -27.49
C THR A 377 28.85 14.54 -28.28
N PHE A 378 27.69 15.04 -27.88
CA PHE A 378 27.05 16.18 -28.56
C PHE A 378 27.80 17.48 -28.30
N GLY A 379 28.29 17.69 -27.07
CA GLY A 379 29.04 18.88 -26.70
C GLY A 379 30.37 19.05 -27.42
N VAL A 380 31.03 17.94 -27.76
CA VAL A 380 32.35 17.96 -28.39
C VAL A 380 32.26 17.99 -29.91
N MET A 381 31.38 17.17 -30.49
CA MET A 381 31.32 16.99 -31.95
C MET A 381 30.17 17.73 -32.63
N GLY A 382 29.18 18.24 -31.88
CA GLY A 382 27.99 18.88 -32.47
C GLY A 382 27.09 17.93 -33.25
N VAL A 383 27.26 16.61 -33.06
CA VAL A 383 26.54 15.56 -33.79
C VAL A 383 25.48 14.92 -32.90
N ILE A 384 24.23 14.91 -33.38
CA ILE A 384 23.13 14.20 -32.74
C ILE A 384 23.26 12.70 -33.05
N ASN A 385 23.35 11.87 -32.01
CA ASN A 385 23.46 10.42 -32.15
C ASN A 385 22.17 9.73 -31.68
N MET A 386 21.32 9.32 -32.63
CA MET A 386 20.09 8.57 -32.33
C MET A 386 20.36 7.12 -31.90
N ALA A 387 21.52 6.55 -32.22
CA ALA A 387 21.91 5.21 -31.79
C ALA A 387 22.38 5.15 -30.34
N HIS A 388 22.45 6.29 -29.62
CA HIS A 388 22.91 6.32 -28.23
C HIS A 388 22.09 5.41 -27.31
N GLY A 389 20.78 5.34 -27.52
CA GLY A 389 19.90 4.42 -26.78
C GLY A 389 20.29 2.95 -26.95
N GLU A 390 20.85 2.56 -28.10
CA GLU A 390 21.28 1.19 -28.33
C GLU A 390 22.55 0.82 -27.57
N PHE A 391 23.39 1.80 -27.20
CA PHE A 391 24.50 1.54 -26.29
C PHE A 391 24.01 1.26 -24.86
N ILE A 392 22.90 1.90 -24.44
CA ILE A 392 22.21 1.56 -23.18
C ILE A 392 21.69 0.13 -23.26
N MET A 393 21.00 -0.23 -24.34
CA MET A 393 20.50 -1.60 -24.57
C MET A 393 21.64 -2.63 -24.56
N MET A 394 22.75 -2.36 -25.27
CA MET A 394 23.91 -3.25 -25.33
C MET A 394 24.57 -3.45 -23.96
N GLY A 395 24.61 -2.40 -23.14
CA GLY A 395 25.05 -2.49 -21.76
C GLY A 395 24.17 -3.40 -20.89
N ALA A 396 22.84 -3.21 -21.00
CA ALA A 396 21.87 -4.04 -20.28
C ALA A 396 21.98 -5.53 -20.66
N TYR A 397 22.08 -5.83 -21.95
CA TYR A 397 22.31 -7.20 -22.43
C TYR A 397 23.67 -7.76 -22.02
N THR A 398 24.71 -6.92 -21.91
CA THR A 398 26.01 -7.36 -21.38
C THR A 398 25.85 -7.85 -19.93
N GLY A 399 25.12 -7.12 -19.10
CA GLY A 399 24.78 -7.56 -17.75
C GLY A 399 24.04 -8.90 -17.74
N PHE A 400 23.03 -9.04 -18.59
CA PHE A 400 22.25 -10.28 -18.70
C PHE A 400 23.12 -11.47 -19.12
N VAL A 401 23.97 -11.29 -20.13
CA VAL A 401 24.87 -12.34 -20.62
C VAL A 401 25.88 -12.75 -19.55
N VAL A 402 26.47 -11.80 -18.82
CA VAL A 402 27.39 -12.12 -17.71
C VAL A 402 26.71 -12.97 -16.65
N GLN A 403 25.44 -12.71 -16.32
CA GLN A 403 24.66 -13.53 -15.37
C GLN A 403 24.42 -14.96 -15.85
N GLN A 404 24.45 -15.23 -17.15
CA GLN A 404 24.36 -16.61 -17.67
C GLN A 404 25.64 -17.41 -17.42
N PHE A 405 26.79 -16.75 -17.28
CA PHE A 405 28.09 -17.40 -17.07
C PHE A 405 28.57 -17.34 -15.61
N VAL A 406 28.16 -16.33 -14.86
CA VAL A 406 28.53 -16.11 -13.45
C VAL A 406 27.26 -16.23 -12.60
N PRO A 407 27.05 -17.37 -11.91
CA PRO A 407 25.84 -17.61 -11.10
C PRO A 407 25.72 -16.69 -9.88
N ASP A 408 26.84 -16.18 -9.36
CA ASP A 408 26.85 -15.21 -8.27
C ASP A 408 26.43 -13.83 -8.78
N TYR A 409 25.23 -13.39 -8.41
CA TYR A 409 24.67 -12.10 -8.83
C TYR A 409 25.51 -10.89 -8.40
N THR A 410 26.19 -10.95 -7.25
CA THR A 410 27.04 -9.83 -6.79
C THR A 410 28.29 -9.73 -7.66
N LEU A 411 28.96 -10.86 -7.87
CA LEU A 411 30.13 -10.93 -8.73
C LEU A 411 29.78 -10.59 -10.19
N SER A 412 28.59 -11.02 -10.66
CA SER A 412 28.11 -10.74 -12.01
C SER A 412 28.02 -9.24 -12.29
N ILE A 413 27.53 -8.42 -11.36
CA ILE A 413 27.42 -6.96 -11.55
C ILE A 413 28.79 -6.29 -11.56
N ILE A 414 29.68 -6.70 -10.66
CA ILE A 414 31.05 -6.17 -10.56
C ILE A 414 31.81 -6.41 -11.87
N ILE A 415 31.58 -7.55 -12.52
CA ILE A 415 32.18 -7.89 -13.82
C ILE A 415 31.42 -7.20 -14.97
N ALA A 416 30.09 -7.14 -14.89
CA ALA A 416 29.23 -6.57 -15.92
C ALA A 416 29.50 -5.08 -16.14
N LEU A 417 29.75 -4.28 -15.10
CA LEU A 417 29.96 -2.83 -15.25
C LEU A 417 31.21 -2.49 -16.10
N PRO A 418 32.43 -3.01 -15.80
CA PRO A 418 33.60 -2.83 -16.67
C PRO A 418 33.44 -3.44 -18.06
N LEU A 419 32.79 -4.60 -18.16
CA LEU A 419 32.63 -5.28 -19.44
C LEU A 419 31.65 -4.53 -20.35
N ALA A 420 30.53 -4.05 -19.80
CA ALA A 420 29.57 -3.21 -20.50
C ALA A 420 30.26 -1.96 -21.03
N PHE A 421 31.07 -1.29 -20.20
CA PHE A 421 31.88 -0.15 -20.64
C PHE A 421 32.81 -0.52 -21.79
N ALA A 422 33.56 -1.62 -21.68
CA ALA A 422 34.53 -2.01 -22.70
C ALA A 422 33.85 -2.35 -24.05
N ILE A 423 32.75 -3.10 -24.00
CA ILE A 423 31.97 -3.50 -25.18
C ILE A 423 31.37 -2.27 -25.86
N THR A 424 30.67 -1.41 -25.11
CA THR A 424 30.02 -0.24 -25.71
C THR A 424 31.01 0.85 -26.08
N PHE A 425 32.15 0.99 -25.39
CA PHE A 425 33.26 1.82 -25.81
C PHE A 425 33.80 1.36 -27.16
N GLY A 426 34.06 0.07 -27.32
CA GLY A 426 34.53 -0.52 -28.58
C GLY A 426 33.52 -0.34 -29.71
N ALA A 427 32.23 -0.60 -29.45
CA ALA A 427 31.14 -0.38 -30.40
C ALA A 427 31.01 1.09 -30.80
N GLY A 428 31.15 2.00 -29.84
CA GLY A 428 31.14 3.44 -30.08
C GLY A 428 32.31 3.87 -30.98
N VAL A 429 33.53 3.43 -30.67
CA VAL A 429 34.72 3.68 -31.49
C VAL A 429 34.55 3.12 -32.91
N ALA A 430 33.99 1.92 -33.05
CA ALA A 430 33.71 1.33 -34.35
C ALA A 430 32.71 2.17 -35.16
N MET A 431 31.63 2.61 -34.52
CA MET A 431 30.61 3.44 -35.15
C MET A 431 31.16 4.81 -35.57
N GLU A 432 31.98 5.43 -34.73
CA GLU A 432 32.66 6.69 -35.05
C GLU A 432 33.58 6.53 -36.26
N ARG A 433 34.43 5.50 -36.25
CA ARG A 433 35.43 5.23 -37.31
C ARG A 433 34.81 4.85 -38.64
N LEU A 434 33.76 4.05 -38.62
CA LEU A 434 33.17 3.50 -39.84
C LEU A 434 32.17 4.46 -40.46
N VAL A 435 31.41 5.20 -39.64
CA VAL A 435 30.28 6.00 -40.13
C VAL A 435 30.46 7.47 -39.82
N ILE A 436 30.53 7.86 -38.54
CA ILE A 436 30.37 9.26 -38.12
C ILE A 436 31.49 10.15 -38.68
N ARG A 437 32.74 9.66 -38.71
CA ARG A 437 33.87 10.46 -39.21
C ARG A 437 33.68 10.97 -40.63
N HIS A 438 32.94 10.24 -41.45
CA HIS A 438 32.68 10.60 -42.85
C HIS A 438 31.56 11.64 -42.98
N LEU A 439 30.81 11.90 -41.90
CA LEU A 439 29.59 12.70 -41.89
C LEU A 439 29.66 13.91 -40.92
N TYR A 440 30.79 14.18 -40.28
CA TYR A 440 30.93 15.28 -39.29
C TYR A 440 30.40 16.64 -39.77
N HIS A 441 30.54 16.95 -41.06
CA HIS A 441 30.09 18.23 -41.63
C HIS A 441 28.64 18.21 -42.13
N ARG A 442 27.90 17.12 -41.88
CA ARG A 442 26.56 16.87 -42.43
C ARG A 442 25.62 16.39 -41.32
N PRO A 443 25.12 17.30 -40.47
CA PRO A 443 24.39 16.94 -39.25
C PRO A 443 23.09 16.17 -39.52
N LEU A 444 22.34 16.53 -40.58
CA LEU A 444 21.12 15.83 -40.97
C LEU A 444 21.40 14.41 -41.46
N GLU A 445 22.45 14.23 -42.27
CA GLU A 445 22.87 12.90 -42.76
C GLU A 445 23.37 12.03 -41.60
N THR A 446 24.04 12.62 -40.61
CA THR A 446 24.48 11.88 -39.44
C THR A 446 23.31 11.42 -38.57
N LEU A 447 22.29 12.26 -38.40
CA LEU A 447 21.06 11.86 -37.70
C LEU A 447 20.38 10.69 -38.41
N LEU A 448 20.21 10.76 -39.72
CA LEU A 448 19.64 9.67 -40.51
C LEU A 448 20.47 8.38 -40.44
N ALA A 449 21.80 8.50 -40.53
CA ALA A 449 22.71 7.36 -40.45
C ALA A 449 22.65 6.69 -39.07
N THR A 450 22.68 7.46 -37.98
CA THR A 450 22.60 6.92 -36.63
C THR A 450 21.21 6.33 -36.32
N PHE A 451 20.15 6.88 -36.89
CA PHE A 451 18.81 6.26 -36.82
C PHE A 451 18.76 4.90 -37.54
N GLY A 452 19.34 4.80 -38.74
CA GLY A 452 19.45 3.53 -39.47
C GLY A 452 20.28 2.49 -38.70
N ILE A 453 21.36 2.91 -38.05
CA ILE A 453 22.16 2.04 -37.17
C ILE A 453 21.34 1.60 -35.95
N SER A 454 20.53 2.49 -35.36
CA SER A 454 19.65 2.13 -34.24
C SER A 454 18.71 0.99 -34.62
N ILE A 455 18.00 1.10 -35.74
CA ILE A 455 17.12 0.04 -36.26
C ILE A 455 17.90 -1.27 -36.50
N ALA A 456 19.10 -1.19 -37.09
CA ALA A 456 19.92 -2.37 -37.34
C ALA A 456 20.37 -3.05 -36.03
N LEU A 457 20.77 -2.30 -35.01
CA LEU A 457 21.17 -2.82 -33.71
C LEU A 457 19.98 -3.40 -32.93
N GLN A 458 18.82 -2.75 -32.96
CA GLN A 458 17.58 -3.30 -32.37
C GLN A 458 17.22 -4.63 -33.03
N GLN A 459 17.26 -4.70 -34.36
CA GLN A 459 16.95 -5.94 -35.07
C GLN A 459 17.99 -7.04 -34.77
N LEU A 460 19.28 -6.67 -34.64
CA LEU A 460 20.31 -7.60 -34.23
C LEU A 460 20.05 -8.15 -32.83
N ALA A 461 19.66 -7.30 -31.87
CA ALA A 461 19.30 -7.73 -30.52
C ALA A 461 18.07 -8.65 -30.53
N LYS A 462 17.05 -8.34 -31.33
CA LYS A 462 15.88 -9.21 -31.53
C LYS A 462 16.26 -10.58 -32.08
N ASN A 463 17.20 -10.63 -33.02
CA ASN A 463 17.67 -11.88 -33.61
C ASN A 463 18.49 -12.73 -32.62
N ILE A 464 19.30 -12.11 -31.76
CA ILE A 464 20.18 -12.81 -30.82
C ILE A 464 19.43 -13.22 -29.54
N PHE A 465 18.66 -12.32 -28.94
CA PHE A 465 18.07 -12.48 -27.61
C PHE A 465 16.56 -12.75 -27.62
N GLY A 466 15.90 -12.47 -28.75
CA GLY A 466 14.45 -12.53 -28.93
C GLY A 466 13.76 -11.18 -28.71
N THR A 467 12.44 -11.19 -28.83
CA THR A 467 11.56 -10.03 -28.57
C THR A 467 11.03 -9.99 -27.14
N GLN A 468 11.24 -11.06 -26.37
CA GLN A 468 10.76 -11.16 -24.99
C GLN A 468 11.68 -10.41 -24.04
N ALA A 469 11.07 -9.81 -23.00
CA ALA A 469 11.80 -9.16 -21.93
C ALA A 469 12.62 -10.17 -21.12
N ARG A 470 13.90 -9.88 -20.89
CA ARG A 470 14.82 -10.67 -20.07
C ARG A 470 15.03 -9.95 -18.73
N PRO A 471 14.80 -10.61 -17.58
CA PRO A 471 15.09 -10.00 -16.29
C PRO A 471 16.60 -9.98 -16.06
N LEU A 472 17.11 -8.86 -15.52
CA LEU A 472 18.45 -8.80 -14.93
C LEU A 472 18.27 -8.88 -13.41
N THR A 473 18.67 -9.99 -12.82
CA THR A 473 18.39 -10.27 -11.41
C THR A 473 19.34 -9.49 -10.51
N SER A 474 18.81 -8.81 -9.50
CA SER A 474 19.63 -8.12 -8.50
C SER A 474 20.13 -9.08 -7.41
N PRO A 475 21.32 -8.85 -6.83
CA PRO A 475 21.80 -9.58 -5.66
C PRO A 475 21.00 -9.23 -4.40
N GLU A 476 21.10 -10.07 -3.38
CA GLU A 476 20.33 -9.95 -2.13
C GLU A 476 20.49 -8.58 -1.45
N TRP A 477 21.67 -7.99 -1.45
CA TRP A 477 21.92 -6.66 -0.85
C TRP A 477 21.30 -5.49 -1.64
N LEU A 478 20.91 -5.71 -2.90
CA LEU A 478 20.11 -4.77 -3.70
C LEU A 478 18.64 -5.17 -3.73
N SER A 479 18.28 -6.32 -3.17
CA SER A 479 16.90 -6.78 -3.09
C SER A 479 16.19 -6.09 -1.92
N GLY A 480 14.91 -5.75 -2.12
CA GLY A 480 14.09 -5.07 -1.11
C GLY A 480 14.16 -3.55 -1.14
N ALA A 481 13.79 -2.96 0.01
CA ALA A 481 13.69 -1.53 0.20
C ALA A 481 14.14 -1.12 1.61
N LEU A 482 14.65 0.10 1.73
CA LEU A 482 14.81 0.80 2.99
C LEU A 482 13.44 1.38 3.36
N VAL A 483 12.77 0.76 4.33
CA VAL A 483 11.49 1.20 4.87
C VAL A 483 11.78 2.06 6.10
N ILE A 484 11.43 3.34 6.04
CA ILE A 484 11.58 4.26 7.18
C ILE A 484 10.29 4.29 8.00
N ASN A 485 9.14 4.30 7.32
CA ASN A 485 7.81 4.21 7.88
C ASN A 485 6.85 3.63 6.82
N ASP A 486 5.57 3.49 7.15
CA ASP A 486 4.55 2.94 6.23
C ASP A 486 4.34 3.75 4.94
N VAL A 487 4.87 4.97 4.87
CA VAL A 487 4.71 5.88 3.73
C VAL A 487 5.97 5.96 2.88
N ILE A 488 7.17 5.95 3.49
CA ILE A 488 8.46 6.18 2.83
C ILE A 488 9.20 4.85 2.71
N ALA A 489 9.27 4.34 1.48
CA ALA A 489 9.97 3.11 1.16
C ALA A 489 10.78 3.26 -0.14
N ILE A 490 12.10 3.32 -0.01
CA ILE A 490 13.00 3.46 -1.17
C ILE A 490 13.66 2.12 -1.48
N SER A 491 13.47 1.60 -2.68
CA SER A 491 14.21 0.41 -3.14
C SER A 491 15.72 0.64 -3.13
N TYR A 492 16.49 -0.35 -2.65
CA TYR A 492 17.96 -0.29 -2.68
C TYR A 492 18.54 -0.10 -4.09
N ILE A 493 17.84 -0.57 -5.12
CA ILE A 493 18.22 -0.35 -6.53
C ILE A 493 18.22 1.15 -6.87
N ARG A 494 17.22 1.91 -6.40
CA ARG A 494 17.14 3.37 -6.64
C ARG A 494 18.28 4.10 -5.96
N ILE A 495 18.60 3.72 -4.72
CA ILE A 495 19.75 4.26 -3.97
C ILE A 495 21.06 3.94 -4.71
N ALA A 496 21.23 2.71 -5.19
CA ALA A 496 22.41 2.30 -5.94
C ALA A 496 22.57 3.09 -7.25
N ILE A 497 21.48 3.34 -7.99
CA ILE A 497 21.51 4.19 -9.19
C ILE A 497 21.91 5.63 -8.85
N PHE A 498 21.38 6.21 -7.77
CA PHE A 498 21.76 7.54 -7.32
C PHE A 498 23.26 7.62 -6.97
N VAL A 499 23.77 6.64 -6.21
CA VAL A 499 25.20 6.55 -5.86
C VAL A 499 26.06 6.37 -7.12
N LEU A 500 25.64 5.53 -8.06
CA LEU A 500 26.31 5.32 -9.34
C LEU A 500 26.34 6.63 -10.15
N ALA A 501 25.22 7.36 -10.24
CA ALA A 501 25.14 8.64 -10.92
C ALA A 501 26.12 9.67 -10.32
N LEU A 502 26.20 9.78 -8.98
CA LEU A 502 27.17 10.64 -8.31
C LEU A 502 28.62 10.21 -8.55
N MET A 503 28.89 8.90 -8.53
CA MET A 503 30.21 8.35 -8.84
C MET A 503 30.63 8.70 -10.27
N PHE A 504 29.74 8.55 -11.25
CA PHE A 504 29.99 8.92 -12.64
C PHE A 504 30.14 10.42 -12.85
N LEU A 505 29.32 11.23 -12.19
CA LEU A 505 29.49 12.68 -12.18
C LEU A 505 30.90 13.06 -11.67
N GLY A 506 31.31 12.49 -10.54
CA GLY A 506 32.64 12.70 -9.97
C GLY A 506 33.77 12.25 -10.89
N LEU A 507 33.65 11.04 -11.46
CA LEU A 507 34.60 10.48 -12.42
C LEU A 507 34.74 11.36 -13.67
N ILE A 508 33.63 11.79 -14.26
CA ILE A 508 33.62 12.60 -15.48
C ILE A 508 34.17 13.99 -15.20
N LEU A 509 33.81 14.62 -14.07
CA LEU A 509 34.38 15.89 -13.67
C LEU A 509 35.89 15.78 -13.43
N PHE A 510 36.36 14.69 -12.83
CA PHE A 510 37.77 14.40 -12.67
C PHE A 510 38.47 14.24 -14.03
N VAL A 511 37.93 13.41 -14.92
CA VAL A 511 38.48 13.20 -16.27
C VAL A 511 38.56 14.52 -17.04
N LEU A 512 37.46 15.28 -17.10
CA LEU A 512 37.40 16.51 -17.90
C LEU A 512 38.20 17.68 -17.30
N LYS A 513 38.32 17.79 -15.97
CA LYS A 513 39.03 18.92 -15.33
C LYS A 513 40.48 18.63 -14.95
N ARG A 514 40.84 17.38 -14.65
CA ARG A 514 42.16 17.03 -14.08
C ARG A 514 43.04 16.21 -15.01
N THR A 515 42.52 15.61 -16.08
CA THR A 515 43.33 14.76 -16.98
C THR A 515 43.73 15.46 -18.28
N ARG A 516 44.74 14.91 -18.96
CA ARG A 516 45.19 15.38 -20.29
C ARG A 516 44.09 15.27 -21.33
N LEU A 517 43.29 14.20 -21.31
CA LEU A 517 42.16 14.01 -22.22
C LEU A 517 41.18 15.19 -22.13
N GLY A 518 40.84 15.64 -20.92
CA GLY A 518 39.96 16.80 -20.72
C GLY A 518 40.54 18.13 -21.20
N LEU A 519 41.87 18.29 -21.16
CA LEU A 519 42.55 19.45 -21.74
C LEU A 519 42.49 19.41 -23.27
N GLU A 520 42.80 18.25 -23.86
CA GLU A 520 42.80 18.03 -25.30
C GLU A 520 41.39 18.16 -25.90
N VAL A 521 40.37 17.61 -25.24
CA VAL A 521 38.96 17.78 -25.62
C VAL A 521 38.59 19.25 -25.67
N ARG A 522 38.89 20.03 -24.62
CA ARG A 522 38.58 21.47 -24.62
C ARG A 522 39.32 22.23 -25.71
N ALA A 523 40.59 21.90 -25.96
CA ALA A 523 41.36 22.51 -27.04
C ALA A 523 40.75 22.22 -28.42
N VAL A 524 40.37 20.95 -28.68
CA VAL A 524 39.75 20.52 -29.93
C VAL A 524 38.37 21.16 -30.12
N THR A 525 37.54 21.23 -29.07
CA THR A 525 36.21 21.88 -29.17
C THR A 525 36.28 23.38 -29.48
N GLN A 526 37.34 24.08 -29.05
CA GLN A 526 37.47 25.51 -29.28
C GLN A 526 38.00 25.82 -30.68
N ASN A 527 39.03 25.10 -31.12
CA ASN A 527 39.60 25.25 -32.46
C ASN A 527 40.37 23.98 -32.86
N PRO A 528 39.75 23.06 -33.62
CA PRO A 528 40.39 21.81 -34.05
C PRO A 528 41.67 22.04 -34.88
N GLY A 529 41.70 23.08 -35.72
CA GLY A 529 42.83 23.38 -36.60
C GLY A 529 44.06 23.88 -35.83
N MET A 530 43.86 24.74 -34.84
CA MET A 530 44.92 25.19 -33.95
C MET A 530 45.42 24.04 -33.06
N ALA A 531 44.52 23.21 -32.54
CA ALA A 531 44.88 22.02 -31.77
C ALA A 531 45.75 21.04 -32.60
N ALA A 532 45.39 20.82 -33.86
CA ALA A 532 46.17 20.01 -34.80
C ALA A 532 47.59 20.56 -35.04
N SER A 533 47.70 21.89 -35.16
CA SER A 533 49.01 22.57 -35.31
C SER A 533 49.89 22.44 -34.07
N MET A 534 49.29 22.24 -32.89
CA MET A 534 49.98 22.02 -31.61
C MET A 534 50.26 20.54 -31.32
N GLY A 535 50.05 19.64 -32.29
CA GLY A 535 50.34 18.20 -32.17
C GLY A 535 49.24 17.35 -31.54
N ILE A 536 48.06 17.90 -31.29
CA ILE A 536 46.88 17.16 -30.80
C ILE A 536 46.14 16.60 -32.02
N ASN A 537 45.92 15.28 -32.10
CA ASN A 537 45.17 14.68 -33.20
C ASN A 537 43.65 14.77 -32.94
N PRO A 538 42.89 15.65 -33.64
CA PRO A 538 41.46 15.86 -33.35
C PRO A 538 40.62 14.60 -33.58
N ASP A 539 40.94 13.79 -34.59
CA ASP A 539 40.23 12.55 -34.89
C ASP A 539 40.35 11.54 -33.74
N LYS A 540 41.55 11.43 -33.16
CA LYS A 540 41.78 10.57 -31.99
C LYS A 540 40.97 11.05 -30.79
N ILE A 541 40.89 12.36 -30.57
CA ILE A 541 40.13 12.94 -29.46
C ILE A 541 38.63 12.72 -29.65
N ASN A 542 38.10 12.93 -30.86
CA ASN A 542 36.70 12.67 -31.19
C ASN A 542 36.35 11.19 -31.00
N MET A 543 37.19 10.28 -31.51
CA MET A 543 37.04 8.83 -31.33
C MET A 543 37.01 8.43 -29.85
N LEU A 544 37.97 8.90 -29.04
CA LEU A 544 38.03 8.59 -27.60
C LEU A 544 36.84 9.18 -26.84
N THR A 545 36.40 10.37 -27.21
CA THR A 545 35.25 11.04 -26.60
C THR A 545 33.95 10.31 -26.95
N PHE A 546 33.79 9.89 -28.20
CA PHE A 546 32.65 9.11 -28.64
C PHE A 546 32.60 7.75 -27.93
N GLY A 547 33.73 7.03 -27.89
CA GLY A 547 33.87 5.78 -27.15
C GLY A 547 33.56 5.95 -25.67
N LEU A 548 34.06 7.01 -25.02
CA LEU A 548 33.78 7.31 -23.61
C LEU A 548 32.28 7.52 -23.37
N GLY A 549 31.61 8.29 -24.24
CA GLY A 549 30.16 8.52 -24.17
C GLY A 549 29.34 7.23 -24.30
N SER A 550 29.67 6.38 -25.29
CA SER A 550 29.06 5.06 -25.47
C SER A 550 29.37 4.11 -24.31
N GLY A 551 30.60 4.15 -23.78
CA GLY A 551 31.03 3.39 -22.60
C GLY A 551 30.17 3.68 -21.38
N ILE A 552 29.96 4.97 -21.08
CA ILE A 552 29.10 5.41 -19.97
C ILE A 552 27.64 5.00 -20.20
N ALA A 553 27.15 5.09 -21.45
CA ALA A 553 25.81 4.61 -21.80
C ALA A 553 25.64 3.11 -21.53
N GLY A 554 26.66 2.30 -21.77
CA GLY A 554 26.66 0.87 -21.45
C GLY A 554 26.53 0.60 -19.95
N ILE A 555 27.25 1.38 -19.13
CA ILE A 555 27.11 1.30 -17.67
C ILE A 555 25.71 1.74 -17.21
N ALA A 556 25.17 2.80 -17.80
CA ALA A 556 23.79 3.22 -17.59
C ALA A 556 22.82 2.08 -17.91
N GLY A 557 23.08 1.35 -19.00
CA GLY A 557 22.33 0.17 -19.41
C GLY A 557 22.26 -0.92 -18.35
N VAL A 558 23.38 -1.27 -17.72
CA VAL A 558 23.40 -2.27 -16.63
C VAL A 558 22.54 -1.79 -15.46
N ALA A 559 22.68 -0.53 -15.05
CA ALA A 559 21.94 0.02 -13.91
C ALA A 559 20.43 0.14 -14.20
N ILE A 560 20.07 0.59 -15.39
CA ILE A 560 18.68 0.67 -15.86
C ILE A 560 18.10 -0.73 -16.01
N GLY A 561 18.86 -1.72 -16.48
CA GLY A 561 18.43 -3.11 -16.59
C GLY A 561 18.15 -3.77 -15.24
N LEU A 562 18.79 -3.33 -14.15
CA LEU A 562 18.47 -3.79 -12.79
C LEU A 562 17.15 -3.18 -12.29
N TYR A 563 16.83 -1.96 -12.72
CA TYR A 563 15.61 -1.25 -12.34
C TYR A 563 14.39 -1.63 -13.21
N ALA A 564 14.60 -1.83 -14.50
CA ALA A 564 13.61 -2.13 -15.51
C ALA A 564 14.02 -3.34 -16.34
N LYS A 565 13.06 -4.03 -16.95
CA LYS A 565 13.35 -5.27 -17.70
C LYS A 565 14.19 -4.99 -18.94
N VAL A 566 15.14 -5.87 -19.27
CA VAL A 566 15.96 -5.74 -20.48
C VAL A 566 15.12 -6.14 -21.69
N THR A 567 14.93 -5.22 -22.63
CA THR A 567 14.23 -5.46 -23.89
C THR A 567 15.06 -4.94 -25.06
N SER A 568 14.80 -5.48 -26.25
CA SER A 568 15.46 -5.06 -27.50
C SER A 568 15.02 -3.68 -28.00
N GLU A 569 14.05 -3.05 -27.34
CA GLU A 569 13.53 -1.71 -27.69
C GLU A 569 13.75 -0.69 -26.56
N MET A 570 14.31 -1.12 -25.41
CA MET A 570 14.57 -0.26 -24.25
C MET A 570 15.37 0.99 -24.62
N GLY A 571 16.27 0.91 -25.59
CA GLY A 571 17.03 2.08 -26.07
C GLY A 571 16.15 3.23 -26.58
N ALA A 572 15.02 2.90 -27.22
CA ALA A 572 14.08 3.88 -27.73
C ALA A 572 13.33 4.63 -26.61
N ASP A 573 13.05 3.95 -25.50
CA ASP A 573 12.36 4.55 -24.35
C ASP A 573 13.21 5.63 -23.67
N TYR A 574 14.54 5.44 -23.64
CA TYR A 574 15.46 6.35 -22.96
C TYR A 574 16.12 7.38 -23.87
N ILE A 575 16.21 7.17 -25.19
CA ILE A 575 16.89 8.13 -26.08
C ILE A 575 16.18 9.48 -26.14
N VAL A 576 14.85 9.48 -26.20
CA VAL A 576 14.06 10.72 -26.24
C VAL A 576 14.26 11.50 -24.95
N GLN A 577 14.15 10.84 -23.79
CA GLN A 577 14.37 11.46 -22.48
C GLN A 577 15.80 11.96 -22.29
N SER A 578 16.79 11.19 -22.76
CA SER A 578 18.20 11.58 -22.72
C SER A 578 18.47 12.82 -23.56
N PHE A 579 17.91 12.88 -24.78
CA PHE A 579 18.05 14.05 -25.64
C PHE A 579 17.38 15.28 -25.04
N MET A 580 16.13 15.14 -24.57
CA MET A 580 15.40 16.20 -23.87
C MET A 580 16.20 16.75 -22.68
N THR A 581 16.80 15.85 -21.90
CA THR A 581 17.68 16.19 -20.77
C THR A 581 18.90 17.02 -21.18
N VAL A 582 19.58 16.64 -22.26
CA VAL A 582 20.74 17.40 -22.77
C VAL A 582 20.32 18.76 -23.32
N VAL A 583 19.22 18.84 -24.06
CA VAL A 583 18.74 20.09 -24.67
C VAL A 583 18.26 21.08 -23.60
N VAL A 584 17.44 20.62 -22.66
CA VAL A 584 16.97 21.44 -21.52
C VAL A 584 18.15 21.86 -20.66
N GLY A 585 19.07 20.94 -20.37
CA GLY A 585 20.25 21.23 -19.54
C GLY A 585 21.22 22.24 -20.16
N GLY A 586 21.35 22.23 -21.48
CA GLY A 586 22.38 22.96 -22.22
C GLY A 586 23.40 21.98 -22.78
N VAL A 587 23.51 21.99 -24.10
CA VAL A 587 24.37 21.08 -24.87
C VAL A 587 25.82 21.18 -24.40
N GLY A 588 26.47 20.04 -24.17
CA GLY A 588 27.90 19.99 -23.85
C GLY A 588 28.31 20.46 -22.47
N ASN A 589 27.36 20.69 -21.56
CA ASN A 589 27.66 21.05 -20.19
C ASN A 589 27.17 19.98 -19.21
N VAL A 590 28.10 19.30 -18.53
CA VAL A 590 27.78 18.25 -17.55
C VAL A 590 26.88 18.75 -16.40
N TRP A 591 27.11 19.98 -15.91
CA TRP A 591 26.25 20.59 -14.90
C TRP A 591 24.88 20.96 -15.47
N GLY A 592 24.86 21.36 -16.74
CA GLY A 592 23.62 21.55 -17.49
C GLY A 592 22.82 20.26 -17.56
N THR A 593 23.43 19.15 -17.95
CA THR A 593 22.79 17.83 -18.01
C THR A 593 22.24 17.39 -16.65
N LEU A 594 22.98 17.61 -15.55
CA LEU A 594 22.48 17.34 -14.19
C LEU A 594 21.25 18.19 -13.85
N ALA A 595 21.29 19.49 -14.15
CA ALA A 595 20.16 20.38 -13.91
C ALA A 595 18.94 20.04 -14.80
N GLY A 596 19.17 19.67 -16.05
CA GLY A 596 18.13 19.23 -16.99
C GLY A 596 17.50 17.91 -16.54
N ALA A 597 18.30 16.95 -16.10
CA ALA A 597 17.82 15.65 -15.61
C ALA A 597 17.01 15.83 -14.33
N SER A 598 17.45 16.71 -13.44
CA SER A 598 16.74 17.09 -12.22
C SER A 598 15.40 17.75 -12.57
N LEU A 599 15.40 18.76 -13.45
CA LEU A 599 14.17 19.45 -13.85
C LEU A 599 13.16 18.48 -14.47
N ILE A 600 13.59 17.64 -15.42
CA ILE A 600 12.71 16.69 -16.10
C ILE A 600 12.24 15.60 -15.13
N GLY A 601 13.12 15.03 -14.30
CA GLY A 601 12.74 13.99 -13.35
C GLY A 601 11.71 14.47 -12.32
N PHE A 602 11.93 15.64 -11.72
CA PHE A 602 10.99 16.24 -10.77
C PHE A 602 9.70 16.69 -11.43
N LEU A 603 9.76 17.33 -12.60
CA LEU A 603 8.57 17.76 -13.31
C LEU A 603 7.72 16.56 -13.74
N GLN A 604 8.35 15.47 -14.20
CA GLN A 604 7.63 14.28 -14.62
C GLN A 604 6.86 13.68 -13.44
N LYS A 605 7.53 13.48 -12.30
CA LYS A 605 6.89 12.92 -11.11
C LYS A 605 5.83 13.86 -10.52
N GLY A 606 6.05 15.17 -10.57
CA GLY A 606 5.03 16.14 -10.18
C GLY A 606 3.78 16.10 -11.07
N ILE A 607 3.93 15.95 -12.39
CA ILE A 607 2.79 15.81 -13.30
C ILE A 607 2.06 14.48 -13.10
N GLU A 608 2.80 13.39 -12.89
CA GLU A 608 2.22 12.06 -12.58
C GLU A 608 1.42 12.11 -11.28
N TRP A 609 1.92 12.82 -10.25
CA TRP A 609 1.20 13.00 -8.98
C TRP A 609 -0.08 13.82 -9.13
N LEU A 610 -0.08 14.87 -9.97
CA LEU A 610 -1.28 15.67 -10.25
C LEU A 610 -2.31 14.93 -11.12
N ASN A 611 -1.90 13.94 -11.93
CA ASN A 611 -2.78 13.15 -12.78
C ASN A 611 -2.54 11.63 -12.65
N PRO A 612 -2.90 11.01 -11.50
CA PRO A 612 -2.61 9.59 -11.24
C PRO A 612 -3.29 8.63 -12.23
N SER A 613 -4.44 9.02 -12.78
CA SER A 613 -5.26 8.20 -13.68
C SER A 613 -4.75 8.15 -15.13
N ASN A 614 -3.81 9.02 -15.53
CA ASN A 614 -3.32 9.10 -16.91
C ASN A 614 -1.82 9.39 -17.00
N THR A 615 -1.00 8.34 -16.85
CA THR A 615 0.47 8.43 -16.96
C THR A 615 0.96 8.85 -18.35
N LEU A 616 0.15 8.63 -19.41
CA LEU A 616 0.47 9.10 -20.78
C LEU A 616 0.34 10.63 -20.91
N ALA A 617 -0.51 11.25 -20.08
CA ALA A 617 -0.61 12.71 -20.04
C ALA A 617 0.70 13.35 -19.57
N ALA A 618 1.43 12.70 -18.65
CA ALA A 618 2.72 13.20 -18.18
C ALA A 618 3.75 13.34 -19.30
N GLN A 619 3.83 12.36 -20.21
CA GLN A 619 4.71 12.45 -21.38
C GLN A 619 4.30 13.59 -22.33
N THR A 620 2.99 13.75 -22.56
CA THR A 620 2.45 14.80 -23.43
C THR A 620 2.75 16.20 -22.87
N TYR A 621 2.46 16.41 -21.59
CA TYR A 621 2.76 17.67 -20.91
C TYR A 621 4.25 17.96 -20.81
N MET A 622 5.08 16.92 -20.64
CA MET A 622 6.53 17.07 -20.67
C MET A 622 7.02 17.59 -22.02
N ILE A 623 6.56 17.01 -23.13
CA ILE A 623 6.94 17.48 -24.48
C ILE A 623 6.50 18.93 -24.69
N LEU A 624 5.27 19.28 -24.32
CA LEU A 624 4.77 20.67 -24.42
C LEU A 624 5.59 21.63 -23.57
N PHE A 625 5.91 21.25 -22.34
CA PHE A 625 6.77 22.03 -21.44
C PHE A 625 8.14 22.25 -22.07
N ILE A 626 8.76 21.23 -22.66
CA ILE A 626 10.08 21.33 -23.27
C ILE A 626 10.05 22.23 -24.50
N ILE A 627 9.03 22.08 -25.37
CA ILE A 627 8.86 22.97 -26.52
C ILE A 627 8.79 24.43 -26.05
N LEU A 628 7.97 24.71 -25.05
CA LEU A 628 7.82 26.04 -24.47
C LEU A 628 9.11 26.52 -23.80
N PHE A 629 9.77 25.66 -23.03
CA PHE A 629 11.03 25.96 -22.36
C PHE A 629 12.12 26.33 -23.36
N ILE A 630 12.28 25.58 -24.45
CA ILE A 630 13.27 25.84 -25.50
C ILE A 630 12.96 27.17 -26.21
N GLN A 631 11.69 27.51 -26.44
CA GLN A 631 11.32 28.81 -27.03
C GLN A 631 11.77 29.98 -26.15
N PHE A 632 11.66 29.88 -24.83
CA PHE A 632 12.10 30.92 -23.89
C PHE A 632 13.60 30.87 -23.56
N ARG A 633 14.20 29.67 -23.56
CA ARG A 633 15.59 29.40 -23.16
C ARG A 633 16.26 28.49 -24.21
N PRO A 634 16.54 28.98 -25.43
CA PRO A 634 17.07 28.16 -26.52
C PRO A 634 18.50 27.62 -26.26
N LYS A 635 19.23 28.21 -25.31
CA LYS A 635 20.57 27.77 -24.91
C LYS A 635 20.58 26.77 -23.72
N GLY A 636 19.40 26.33 -23.27
CA GLY A 636 19.22 25.49 -22.08
C GLY A 636 19.37 26.25 -20.75
N ILE A 637 19.33 25.50 -19.63
CA ILE A 637 19.49 26.01 -18.27
C ILE A 637 20.89 26.61 -18.08
N VAL A 638 21.93 25.91 -18.54
CA VAL A 638 23.33 26.33 -18.39
C VAL A 638 23.99 26.50 -19.75
N ALA A 639 24.04 27.75 -20.22
CA ALA A 639 24.70 28.07 -21.48
C ALA A 639 26.23 27.89 -21.41
N LEU A 640 26.82 27.31 -22.46
CA LEU A 640 28.27 27.30 -22.68
C LEU A 640 28.79 28.74 -22.82
N LYS A 641 29.75 29.14 -21.97
CA LYS A 641 30.45 30.43 -22.11
C LYS A 641 31.61 30.30 -23.09
N GLY A 642 31.50 30.92 -24.26
CA GLY A 642 32.56 31.02 -25.27
C GLY A 642 32.11 31.83 -26.51
N ARG A 643 33.06 32.42 -27.25
CA ARG A 643 32.78 33.25 -28.44
C ARG A 643 32.08 32.50 -29.59
N ALA A 644 32.07 31.17 -29.59
CA ALA A 644 31.33 30.34 -30.55
C ALA A 644 29.81 30.29 -30.31
N ALA A 645 29.30 30.89 -29.23
CA ALA A 645 27.86 30.99 -28.96
C ALA A 645 27.22 32.28 -29.53
N ALA A 646 27.98 33.02 -30.35
CA ALA A 646 27.61 34.33 -30.91
C ALA A 646 27.38 34.31 -32.44
N ASP A 647 27.51 33.16 -33.10
CA ASP A 647 27.14 32.96 -34.51
C ASP A 647 25.97 31.99 -34.65
#